data_AF-A0A8H4RGN8-F1
#
_entry.id   AF-A0A8H4RGN8-F1
#
_cell.length_a   1.000
_cell.length_b   1.000
_cell.length_c   1.000
_cell.angle_alpha   90.00
_cell.angle_beta   90.00
_cell.angle_gamma   90.00
#
_symmetry.space_group_name_H-M   'P 1'
#
loop_
_entity.id
_entity.type
_entity.pdbx_description
1 polymer ?
#
loop_
_entity_poly.entity_id
_entity_poly.type
_entity_poly.pdbx_seq_one_letter_code
_entity_poly.pdbx_strand_id
1 'polypeptide(L)'
;MTAGNISLDNFRSTCRLRVGETDLTGFISKQNVANFLGIPFAKVAARFRTARRIDLEDLHGDVDATRYGPRCPQKVDTIHPIMCNVFEKLSTEQRTDEDTCLHLNVYAPLEGTVKSNAEKIPVFVWIHGGGFNNGDNTTEFDGNHLVQRSMELGKPIIIVTFNYRLNLFGFSASLELIEEAKSLGETPVMNQGLNDQRLGLQWVQSSIQYFGGDASNVTLGGESAGAASVLYQIRGGQPLFRQALIQSTPRLRLGTLKESQAAFDKLVRSAASQRMHRALKSSQLYGQCPQRESSSYLMAQFQHRWKIQPAEWCPQVVLGCTKDEAALFFMNMTHSNEGQIVDFLRSIVPDAPVATIFPGGKPTLQALIEWMTNDVFTHPTLELAAKVIENGPKLFLYTIDLVDPFPGPLHGYAWHSFGVPLTFYQPPGRVYPRFQVTQEKMSASYINFFYGLEPWEPYRAAGRQMSWNGERTGVVNVKPSIVEDSGDNEILSIPQPPTGSPENRVTNQHDLFGDHFNDTKIYSSTGKMASNPPQGSMGKTVLVSLAVMCGSFTFGIESGTIAGFQAMEPWLKDYGYYDASLGAWNIHTNIQTAVGGVVLGGAVLGSIVSGPLGSRFGRRPGLFAIGVSAILGAIFQIVYPSLGLLLLGRVMQGVAIGLASNFVTVYQSEVAPTQYRGIMISLYQLGINIGGLIGTCINEGTHSMTTRWSYRIPLLTSLFFPTLLIIVTIFLPESPRWFLSVGRTDEAFKSIQRLRGKEYPLSQVQSDIDDIAQHIALERELEASSSYLDLFKGTDKRRTGIVVGVLLFQVLSGITFINSYGTYFFQVSGISNVFVVTVIASVCQLSGLLVMYPTMRFMGRRAILLWGAAAEAVCLFTIAIVDVAAPGSNAAAKCLVAFTCLFGFFFTWSWGAVGWVVASEASSTTLRSKTQSVGTAASWAMTVVISVVVPYLINPTAANLGGKVGFIFGGLTIIAFIWAYFYLPETGGRSLEELDELFLDRIPARRFKSYKSSGLEHFANHTASAVIGDKKGILIVQHEDKEYPV
;
A
#
# COMPACT_ATOMS: atom_id res chain seq x y z
N MET A 1 -36.00 -10.25 2.60
CA MET A 1 -36.09 -10.25 1.13
C MET A 1 -35.46 -8.94 0.68
N THR A 2 -34.35 -8.86 -0.05
CA THR A 2 -33.72 -9.73 -1.06
C THR A 2 -32.20 -9.81 -0.84
N ALA A 3 -31.60 -10.90 -1.34
CA ALA A 3 -30.17 -11.20 -1.27
C ALA A 3 -29.31 -10.10 -1.92
N GLY A 4 -28.38 -9.52 -1.15
CA GLY A 4 -27.41 -8.53 -1.61
C GLY A 4 -26.07 -9.18 -1.96
N ASN A 5 -25.82 -9.26 -3.26
CA ASN A 5 -24.54 -9.25 -3.99
C ASN A 5 -23.46 -10.29 -3.65
N ILE A 6 -23.59 -11.43 -4.31
CA ILE A 6 -22.46 -12.23 -4.78
C ILE A 6 -22.01 -11.59 -6.11
N SER A 7 -20.79 -11.06 -6.21
CA SER A 7 -20.14 -10.92 -7.52
C SER A 7 -19.36 -12.21 -7.75
N LEU A 8 -20.06 -13.20 -8.27
CA LEU A 8 -19.41 -14.22 -9.08
C LEU A 8 -19.60 -13.71 -10.50
N ASP A 9 -18.59 -13.04 -11.04
CA ASP A 9 -18.53 -12.69 -12.46
C ASP A 9 -18.63 -13.95 -13.36
N ASN A 10 -18.63 -15.15 -12.76
CA ASN A 10 -18.85 -16.45 -13.37
C ASN A 10 -20.26 -17.05 -13.18
N PHE A 11 -21.23 -16.38 -12.56
CA PHE A 11 -22.60 -16.91 -12.38
C PHE A 11 -23.42 -16.90 -13.68
N ARG A 12 -24.11 -17.99 -13.99
CA ARG A 12 -25.09 -18.08 -15.09
C ARG A 12 -26.53 -18.23 -14.59
N SER A 13 -26.79 -19.21 -13.72
CA SER A 13 -28.12 -19.47 -13.16
C SER A 13 -28.02 -20.29 -11.87
N THR A 14 -29.03 -20.26 -11.01
CA THR A 14 -29.08 -21.11 -9.80
C THR A 14 -29.37 -22.56 -10.18
N CYS A 15 -28.79 -23.52 -9.44
CA CYS A 15 -29.19 -24.93 -9.48
C CYS A 15 -29.51 -25.43 -8.07
N ARG A 16 -30.30 -26.50 -7.96
CA ARG A 16 -30.63 -27.14 -6.70
C ARG A 16 -30.37 -28.64 -6.77
N LEU A 17 -29.86 -29.22 -5.69
CA LEU A 17 -29.66 -30.64 -5.52
C LEU A 17 -30.34 -31.05 -4.20
N ARG A 18 -31.26 -32.02 -4.28
CA ARG A 18 -31.94 -32.56 -3.10
C ARG A 18 -31.30 -33.87 -2.67
N VAL A 19 -30.92 -33.95 -1.40
CA VAL A 19 -30.34 -35.15 -0.77
C VAL A 19 -31.13 -35.43 0.51
N GLY A 20 -32.02 -36.42 0.47
CA GLY A 20 -32.94 -36.69 1.58
C GLY A 20 -33.85 -35.49 1.90
N GLU A 21 -33.68 -34.94 3.10
CA GLU A 21 -34.38 -33.72 3.59
C GLU A 21 -33.55 -32.43 3.42
N THR A 22 -32.35 -32.52 2.83
CA THR A 22 -31.47 -31.39 2.55
C THR A 22 -31.71 -30.86 1.13
N ASP A 23 -31.98 -29.58 1.00
CA ASP A 23 -32.02 -28.88 -0.30
C ASP A 23 -30.77 -28.00 -0.45
N LEU A 24 -29.79 -28.45 -1.24
CA LEU A 24 -28.58 -27.68 -1.53
C LEU A 24 -28.83 -26.71 -2.68
N THR A 25 -28.63 -25.42 -2.43
CA THR A 25 -28.70 -24.37 -3.45
C THR A 25 -27.30 -24.03 -3.95
N GLY A 26 -26.98 -24.39 -5.19
CA GLY A 26 -25.73 -24.06 -5.88
C GLY A 26 -25.95 -23.11 -7.06
N PHE A 27 -24.95 -22.98 -7.93
CA PHE A 27 -25.09 -22.25 -9.19
C PHE A 27 -24.39 -22.93 -10.36
N ILE A 28 -24.87 -22.64 -11.56
CA ILE A 28 -24.25 -23.02 -12.83
C ILE A 28 -23.35 -21.86 -13.25
N SER A 29 -22.09 -22.16 -13.57
CA SER A 29 -21.13 -21.17 -14.04
C SER A 29 -21.29 -20.85 -15.53
N LYS A 30 -20.57 -19.82 -16.03
CA LYS A 30 -20.52 -19.52 -17.47
C LYS A 30 -19.89 -20.66 -18.29
N GLN A 31 -19.10 -21.54 -17.67
CA GLN A 31 -18.52 -22.73 -18.28
C GLN A 31 -19.47 -23.94 -18.28
N ASN A 32 -20.74 -23.77 -17.89
CA ASN A 32 -21.73 -24.85 -17.76
C ASN A 32 -21.38 -25.92 -16.72
N VAL A 33 -20.70 -25.52 -15.66
CA VAL A 33 -20.34 -26.40 -14.53
C VAL A 33 -21.26 -26.08 -13.35
N ALA A 34 -21.81 -27.11 -12.71
CA ALA A 34 -22.56 -26.98 -11.46
C ALA A 34 -21.57 -26.81 -10.30
N ASN A 35 -21.75 -25.74 -9.53
CA ASN A 35 -20.91 -25.35 -8.41
C ASN A 35 -21.74 -25.43 -7.12
N PHE A 36 -21.26 -26.22 -6.17
CA PHE A 36 -21.76 -26.25 -4.80
C PHE A 36 -20.59 -25.93 -3.86
N LEU A 37 -20.49 -24.66 -3.49
CA LEU A 37 -19.40 -24.10 -2.72
C LEU A 37 -19.76 -24.05 -1.24
N GLY A 38 -18.79 -24.20 -0.33
CA GLY A 38 -19.03 -24.00 1.09
C GLY A 38 -19.99 -25.02 1.72
N ILE A 39 -19.88 -26.31 1.36
CA ILE A 39 -20.61 -27.39 2.03
C ILE A 39 -19.84 -27.79 3.30
N PRO A 40 -20.46 -27.76 4.50
CA PRO A 40 -19.79 -28.19 5.73
C PRO A 40 -19.58 -29.71 5.73
N PHE A 41 -18.35 -30.17 5.96
CA PHE A 41 -18.05 -31.60 6.05
C PHE A 41 -17.66 -32.05 7.46
N ALA A 42 -17.33 -31.11 8.34
CA ALA A 42 -17.02 -31.38 9.74
C ALA A 42 -17.32 -30.17 10.63
N LYS A 43 -17.56 -30.44 11.91
CA LYS A 43 -17.77 -29.41 12.95
C LYS A 43 -16.66 -29.45 13.99
N VAL A 44 -16.17 -28.27 14.37
CA VAL A 44 -15.24 -28.11 15.50
C VAL A 44 -16.04 -27.65 16.72
N ALA A 45 -16.00 -28.43 17.81
CA ALA A 45 -16.78 -28.12 19.01
C ALA A 45 -16.18 -26.98 19.85
N ALA A 46 -14.85 -26.85 19.85
CA ALA A 46 -14.10 -25.77 20.45
C ALA A 46 -12.65 -25.77 19.95
N ARG A 47 -11.93 -24.66 20.17
CA ARG A 47 -10.49 -24.49 19.95
C ARG A 47 -9.69 -25.74 20.39
N PHE A 48 -9.03 -26.40 19.43
CA PHE A 48 -8.25 -27.65 19.56
C PHE A 48 -9.01 -28.98 19.72
N ARG A 49 -10.34 -28.96 19.83
CA ARG A 49 -11.11 -30.21 19.93
C ARG A 49 -11.09 -31.01 18.64
N THR A 50 -11.27 -32.31 18.77
CA THR A 50 -11.38 -33.21 17.62
C THR A 50 -12.62 -32.86 16.82
N ALA A 51 -12.44 -32.59 15.53
CA ALA A 51 -13.55 -32.32 14.62
C ALA A 51 -14.40 -33.58 14.45
N ARG A 52 -15.71 -33.40 14.28
CA ARG A 52 -16.67 -34.48 14.00
C ARG A 52 -17.20 -34.34 12.59
N ARG A 53 -17.20 -35.43 11.82
CA ARG A 53 -17.76 -35.46 10.46
C ARG A 53 -19.24 -35.06 10.51
N ILE A 54 -19.68 -34.34 9.48
CA ILE A 54 -21.10 -34.08 9.20
C ILE A 54 -21.41 -34.81 7.91
N ASP A 55 -22.36 -35.74 7.92
CA ASP A 55 -22.81 -36.37 6.69
C ASP A 55 -23.82 -35.46 5.96
N LEU A 56 -23.86 -35.51 4.63
CA LEU A 56 -24.70 -34.61 3.83
C LEU A 56 -26.21 -34.80 4.13
N GLU A 57 -26.58 -36.02 4.51
CA GLU A 57 -27.95 -36.40 4.91
C GLU A 57 -28.33 -35.88 6.31
N ASP A 58 -27.34 -35.56 7.16
CA ASP A 58 -27.57 -35.01 8.50
C ASP A 58 -27.78 -33.49 8.48
N LEU A 59 -27.55 -32.85 7.32
CA LEU A 59 -27.98 -31.47 7.13
C LEU A 59 -29.52 -31.45 7.01
N HIS A 60 -30.16 -30.39 7.48
CA HIS A 60 -31.62 -30.25 7.40
C HIS A 60 -31.97 -28.89 6.81
N GLY A 61 -32.93 -28.87 5.88
CA GLY A 61 -33.45 -27.65 5.26
C GLY A 61 -32.60 -27.13 4.11
N ASP A 62 -32.71 -25.82 3.85
CA ASP A 62 -32.03 -25.14 2.74
C ASP A 62 -30.57 -24.81 3.10
N VAL A 63 -29.62 -25.46 2.41
CA VAL A 63 -28.18 -25.18 2.53
C VAL A 63 -27.75 -24.28 1.38
N ASP A 64 -27.31 -23.06 1.68
CA ASP A 64 -26.76 -22.14 0.68
C ASP A 64 -25.32 -22.53 0.34
N ALA A 65 -25.15 -23.19 -0.81
CA ALA A 65 -23.89 -23.59 -1.38
C ALA A 65 -23.49 -22.71 -2.59
N THR A 66 -23.90 -21.44 -2.61
CA THR A 66 -23.58 -20.50 -3.70
C THR A 66 -22.30 -19.69 -3.45
N ARG A 67 -21.69 -19.83 -2.27
CA ARG A 67 -20.53 -19.02 -1.83
C ARG A 67 -19.48 -19.90 -1.16
N TYR A 68 -18.22 -19.49 -1.26
CA TYR A 68 -17.14 -20.13 -0.51
C TYR A 68 -17.40 -20.07 1.01
N GLY A 69 -17.04 -21.16 1.70
CA GLY A 69 -17.06 -21.23 3.16
C GLY A 69 -15.97 -20.35 3.79
N PRO A 70 -16.06 -20.07 5.10
CA PRO A 70 -14.99 -19.36 5.79
C PRO A 70 -13.69 -20.16 5.79
N ARG A 71 -12.55 -19.47 5.69
CA ARG A 71 -11.22 -20.08 5.79
C ARG A 71 -10.84 -20.34 7.24
N CYS A 72 -9.97 -21.33 7.47
CA CYS A 72 -9.46 -21.61 8.81
C CYS A 72 -8.55 -20.49 9.31
N PRO A 73 -8.43 -20.27 10.64
CA PRO A 73 -7.60 -19.21 11.17
C PRO A 73 -6.14 -19.35 10.75
N GLN A 74 -5.61 -18.34 10.08
CA GLN A 74 -4.27 -18.32 9.51
C GLN A 74 -3.68 -16.90 9.53
N LYS A 75 -2.35 -16.79 9.37
CA LYS A 75 -1.68 -15.49 9.18
C LYS A 75 -2.07 -14.89 7.82
N VAL A 76 -1.76 -13.61 7.62
CA VAL A 76 -1.93 -12.98 6.30
C VAL A 76 -1.15 -13.78 5.28
N ASP A 77 -1.82 -14.14 4.19
CA ASP A 77 -1.21 -14.89 3.11
C ASP A 77 -0.28 -13.97 2.32
N THR A 78 1.02 -14.25 2.39
CA THR A 78 2.04 -13.48 1.66
C THR A 78 2.43 -14.12 0.33
N ILE A 79 1.91 -15.32 0.02
CA ILE A 79 2.24 -16.10 -1.18
C ILE A 79 1.17 -15.90 -2.25
N HIS A 80 -0.12 -15.97 -1.90
CA HIS A 80 -1.25 -15.76 -2.83
C HIS A 80 -1.15 -14.41 -3.58
N PRO A 81 -0.74 -13.28 -2.97
CA PRO A 81 -0.56 -12.02 -3.69
C PRO A 81 0.52 -12.08 -4.77
N ILE A 82 1.55 -12.92 -4.61
CA ILE A 82 2.61 -13.14 -5.62
C ILE A 82 2.07 -13.96 -6.80
N MET A 83 1.12 -14.87 -6.52
CA MET A 83 0.45 -15.72 -7.51
C MET A 83 -0.77 -15.05 -8.17
N CYS A 84 -1.11 -13.81 -7.83
CA CYS A 84 -2.35 -13.18 -8.29
C CYS A 84 -2.46 -13.01 -9.82
N ASN A 85 -1.34 -13.01 -10.54
CA ASN A 85 -1.30 -12.93 -11.99
C ASN A 85 -1.54 -14.29 -12.69
N VAL A 86 -1.43 -15.41 -11.96
CA VAL A 86 -1.53 -16.76 -12.54
C VAL A 86 -2.90 -17.42 -12.34
N PHE A 87 -3.77 -16.83 -11.52
CA PHE A 87 -5.12 -17.31 -11.22
C PHE A 87 -6.20 -16.31 -11.68
N GLU A 88 -7.40 -16.81 -11.96
CA GLU A 88 -8.54 -15.94 -12.26
C GLU A 88 -8.97 -15.17 -11.01
N LYS A 89 -9.29 -13.88 -11.15
CA LYS A 89 -9.81 -13.06 -10.03
C LYS A 89 -11.28 -13.41 -9.79
N LEU A 90 -11.54 -14.40 -8.94
CA LEU A 90 -12.89 -14.71 -8.43
C LEU A 90 -13.04 -14.23 -6.99
N SER A 91 -14.28 -13.91 -6.62
CA SER A 91 -14.71 -13.28 -5.35
C SER A 91 -13.78 -13.55 -4.16
N THR A 92 -13.13 -12.49 -3.68
CA THR A 92 -12.14 -12.53 -2.59
C THR A 92 -12.75 -12.18 -1.22
N GLU A 93 -14.08 -12.24 -1.07
CA GLU A 93 -14.73 -12.05 0.23
C GLU A 93 -14.45 -13.26 1.15
N GLN A 94 -13.24 -13.30 1.70
CA GLN A 94 -12.81 -14.38 2.57
C GLN A 94 -12.98 -13.97 4.03
N ARG A 95 -14.07 -14.43 4.62
CA ARG A 95 -14.25 -14.43 6.08
C ARG A 95 -13.42 -15.56 6.70
N THR A 96 -12.82 -15.29 7.84
CA THR A 96 -12.16 -16.31 8.68
C THR A 96 -13.05 -16.65 9.86
N ASP A 97 -13.22 -17.93 10.13
CA ASP A 97 -13.97 -18.43 11.29
C ASP A 97 -13.24 -19.65 11.88
N GLU A 98 -13.31 -19.85 13.18
CA GLU A 98 -12.57 -20.95 13.84
C GLU A 98 -13.40 -22.24 13.95
N ASP A 99 -14.70 -22.09 14.19
CA ASP A 99 -15.59 -23.21 14.50
C ASP A 99 -16.29 -23.76 13.25
N THR A 100 -16.38 -22.92 12.23
CA THR A 100 -17.06 -23.22 10.97
C THR A 100 -16.11 -23.24 9.78
N CYS A 101 -14.78 -23.34 9.91
CA CYS A 101 -13.93 -23.31 8.71
C CYS A 101 -13.85 -24.59 7.87
N LEU A 102 -14.35 -25.73 8.37
CA LEU A 102 -14.24 -27.03 7.72
C LEU A 102 -15.33 -27.25 6.67
N HIS A 103 -15.11 -26.64 5.51
CA HIS A 103 -16.00 -26.70 4.34
C HIS A 103 -15.27 -27.24 3.12
N LEU A 104 -16.05 -27.73 2.16
CA LEU A 104 -15.59 -28.16 0.85
C LEU A 104 -16.42 -27.56 -0.28
N ASN A 105 -15.86 -27.61 -1.49
CA ASN A 105 -16.49 -27.17 -2.73
C ASN A 105 -16.55 -28.35 -3.69
N VAL A 106 -17.66 -28.50 -4.41
CA VAL A 106 -17.86 -29.50 -5.45
C VAL A 106 -18.13 -28.79 -6.79
N TYR A 107 -17.32 -29.12 -7.79
CA TYR A 107 -17.49 -28.68 -9.18
C TYR A 107 -17.83 -29.92 -10.02
N ALA A 108 -19.04 -29.95 -10.60
CA ALA A 108 -19.55 -31.13 -11.29
C ALA A 108 -20.19 -30.79 -12.65
N PRO A 109 -20.17 -31.71 -13.62
CA PRO A 109 -20.95 -31.57 -14.85
C PRO A 109 -22.45 -31.45 -14.56
N LEU A 110 -23.15 -30.57 -15.28
CA LEU A 110 -24.59 -30.36 -15.09
C LEU A 110 -25.39 -31.65 -15.31
N GLU A 111 -25.06 -32.42 -16.35
CA GLU A 111 -25.79 -33.65 -16.68
C GLU A 111 -25.67 -34.72 -15.60
N GLY A 112 -24.48 -34.86 -14.98
CA GLY A 112 -24.23 -35.81 -13.90
C GLY A 112 -24.90 -35.42 -12.57
N THR A 113 -25.13 -34.12 -12.38
CA THR A 113 -25.83 -33.60 -11.18
C THR A 113 -27.35 -33.75 -11.30
N VAL A 114 -27.90 -33.70 -12.52
CA VAL A 114 -29.35 -33.65 -12.77
C VAL A 114 -29.96 -35.03 -13.10
N LYS A 115 -29.18 -36.00 -13.58
CA LYS A 115 -29.69 -37.33 -13.97
C LYS A 115 -29.31 -38.40 -12.94
N SER A 116 -30.30 -38.92 -12.20
CA SER A 116 -30.09 -39.96 -11.16
C SER A 116 -29.53 -41.30 -11.68
N ASN A 117 -29.66 -41.57 -12.99
CA ASN A 117 -29.23 -42.81 -13.65
C ASN A 117 -27.97 -42.63 -14.52
N ALA A 118 -27.26 -41.51 -14.42
CA ALA A 118 -26.00 -41.33 -15.14
C ALA A 118 -24.91 -42.27 -14.58
N GLU A 119 -24.04 -42.78 -15.47
CA GLU A 119 -22.84 -43.50 -15.07
C GLU A 119 -21.98 -42.61 -14.16
N LYS A 120 -21.48 -43.18 -13.05
CA LYS A 120 -20.67 -42.44 -12.09
C LYS A 120 -19.31 -42.11 -12.71
N ILE A 121 -18.84 -40.89 -12.51
CA ILE A 121 -17.62 -40.37 -13.13
C ILE A 121 -16.49 -40.17 -12.11
N PRO A 122 -15.21 -40.15 -12.54
CA PRO A 122 -14.08 -40.01 -11.62
C PRO A 122 -14.08 -38.71 -10.82
N VAL A 123 -13.50 -38.77 -9.62
CA VAL A 123 -13.44 -37.64 -8.68
C VAL A 123 -11.99 -37.24 -8.43
N PHE A 124 -11.65 -35.98 -8.66
CA PHE A 124 -10.36 -35.39 -8.32
C PHE A 124 -10.50 -34.54 -7.06
N VAL A 125 -9.84 -34.96 -5.98
CA VAL A 125 -9.84 -34.27 -4.69
C VAL A 125 -8.53 -33.53 -4.51
N TRP A 126 -8.57 -32.26 -4.10
CA TRP A 126 -7.37 -31.43 -3.94
C TRP A 126 -7.15 -30.96 -2.50
N ILE A 127 -5.92 -31.16 -2.00
CA ILE A 127 -5.42 -30.62 -0.73
C ILE A 127 -4.47 -29.45 -1.02
N HIS A 128 -4.82 -28.26 -0.54
CA HIS A 128 -4.03 -27.04 -0.75
C HIS A 128 -2.69 -27.05 0.02
N GLY A 129 -1.71 -26.33 -0.56
CA GLY A 129 -0.38 -26.07 0.00
C GLY A 129 -0.37 -24.98 1.08
N GLY A 130 0.74 -24.22 1.18
CA GLY A 130 0.90 -23.13 2.15
C GLY A 130 1.67 -23.49 3.43
N GLY A 131 2.55 -24.51 3.36
CA GLY A 131 3.45 -24.86 4.46
C GLY A 131 2.76 -25.22 5.78
N PHE A 132 1.50 -25.67 5.73
CA PHE A 132 0.61 -25.89 6.88
C PHE A 132 0.29 -24.65 7.72
N ASN A 133 0.62 -23.45 7.24
CA ASN A 133 0.46 -22.19 7.98
C ASN A 133 -0.56 -21.25 7.36
N ASN A 134 -0.69 -21.30 6.03
CA ASN A 134 -1.67 -20.56 5.24
C ASN A 134 -2.24 -21.44 4.10
N GLY A 135 -3.19 -20.90 3.34
CA GLY A 135 -3.94 -21.57 2.28
C GLY A 135 -5.43 -21.80 2.62
N ASP A 136 -6.25 -21.94 1.58
CA ASP A 136 -7.67 -22.31 1.65
C ASP A 136 -8.12 -23.00 0.36
N ASN A 137 -9.39 -23.37 0.25
CA ASN A 137 -9.93 -24.15 -0.86
C ASN A 137 -10.62 -23.31 -1.97
N THR A 138 -10.34 -22.01 -2.05
CA THR A 138 -11.08 -21.06 -2.89
C THR A 138 -10.43 -20.83 -4.26
N THR A 139 -10.25 -19.57 -4.66
CA THR A 139 -10.02 -19.08 -6.03
C THR A 139 -8.83 -19.71 -6.76
N GLU A 140 -7.73 -20.04 -6.07
CA GLU A 140 -6.56 -20.71 -6.69
C GLU A 140 -6.90 -22.08 -7.29
N PHE A 141 -7.92 -22.73 -6.72
CA PHE A 141 -8.33 -24.09 -7.02
C PHE A 141 -9.73 -24.14 -7.64
N ASP A 142 -10.13 -23.07 -8.34
CA ASP A 142 -11.39 -23.05 -9.08
C ASP A 142 -11.43 -24.21 -10.09
N GLY A 143 -12.44 -25.08 -9.94
CA GLY A 143 -12.57 -26.30 -10.73
C GLY A 143 -13.32 -26.12 -12.06
N ASN A 144 -13.90 -24.95 -12.34
CA ASN A 144 -14.78 -24.76 -13.50
C ASN A 144 -14.06 -25.04 -14.81
N HIS A 145 -12.83 -24.55 -14.94
CA HIS A 145 -12.05 -24.66 -16.16
C HIS A 145 -11.62 -26.08 -16.48
N LEU A 146 -11.15 -26.83 -15.48
CA LEU A 146 -10.73 -28.21 -15.69
C LEU A 146 -11.94 -29.14 -15.90
N VAL A 147 -13.06 -28.92 -15.21
CA VAL A 147 -14.30 -29.67 -15.46
C VAL A 147 -14.81 -29.38 -16.88
N GLN A 148 -14.83 -28.13 -17.31
CA GLN A 148 -15.17 -27.77 -18.70
C GLN A 148 -14.27 -28.49 -19.70
N ARG A 149 -12.96 -28.42 -19.50
CA ARG A 149 -11.97 -29.08 -20.36
C ARG A 149 -12.18 -30.59 -20.42
N SER A 150 -12.55 -31.21 -19.30
CA SER A 150 -12.85 -32.65 -19.23
C SER A 150 -14.07 -33.03 -20.07
N MET A 151 -15.10 -32.18 -20.10
CA MET A 151 -16.27 -32.37 -20.96
C MET A 151 -15.91 -32.22 -22.44
N GLU A 152 -15.09 -31.23 -22.81
CA GLU A 152 -14.61 -31.04 -24.19
C GLU A 152 -13.81 -32.25 -24.72
N LEU A 153 -13.08 -32.93 -23.83
CA LEU A 153 -12.33 -34.15 -24.15
C LEU A 153 -13.19 -35.42 -24.11
N GLY A 154 -14.50 -35.32 -23.84
CA GLY A 154 -15.41 -36.46 -23.74
C GLY A 154 -15.17 -37.35 -22.52
N LYS A 155 -14.48 -36.84 -21.49
CA LYS A 155 -14.09 -37.55 -20.27
C LYS A 155 -14.39 -36.70 -19.03
N PRO A 156 -15.67 -36.46 -18.72
CA PRO A 156 -16.08 -35.57 -17.64
C PRO A 156 -15.57 -36.04 -16.26
N ILE A 157 -15.13 -35.10 -15.42
CA ILE A 157 -14.71 -35.38 -14.03
C ILE A 157 -15.45 -34.48 -13.03
N ILE A 158 -15.42 -34.87 -11.75
CA ILE A 158 -15.82 -34.02 -10.62
C ILE A 158 -14.58 -33.56 -9.87
N ILE A 159 -14.57 -32.31 -9.42
CA ILE A 159 -13.48 -31.76 -8.58
C ILE A 159 -14.02 -31.43 -7.20
N VAL A 160 -13.27 -31.80 -6.16
CA VAL A 160 -13.55 -31.47 -4.77
C VAL A 160 -12.35 -30.76 -4.15
N THR A 161 -12.55 -29.57 -3.57
CA THR A 161 -11.52 -28.83 -2.82
C THR A 161 -12.01 -28.58 -1.40
N PHE A 162 -11.16 -28.70 -0.37
CA PHE A 162 -11.62 -28.56 1.02
C PHE A 162 -10.60 -27.88 1.94
N ASN A 163 -11.11 -27.21 2.98
CA ASN A 163 -10.30 -26.58 4.03
C ASN A 163 -9.92 -27.59 5.13
N TYR A 164 -8.77 -27.39 5.74
CA TYR A 164 -8.36 -28.09 6.97
C TYR A 164 -7.73 -27.09 7.96
N ARG A 165 -7.74 -27.40 9.27
CA ARG A 165 -7.14 -26.49 10.25
C ARG A 165 -5.63 -26.37 10.04
N LEU A 166 -5.14 -25.14 10.13
CA LEU A 166 -3.73 -24.77 9.89
C LEU A 166 -3.03 -24.38 11.19
N ASN A 167 -1.72 -24.20 11.10
CA ASN A 167 -0.82 -23.73 12.16
C ASN A 167 -1.07 -24.45 13.49
N LEU A 168 -1.04 -23.73 14.61
CA LEU A 168 -1.28 -24.30 15.93
C LEU A 168 -2.66 -24.96 16.05
N PHE A 169 -3.68 -24.53 15.30
CA PHE A 169 -5.04 -25.06 15.42
C PHE A 169 -5.18 -26.47 14.83
N GLY A 170 -4.41 -26.76 13.78
CA GLY A 170 -4.37 -28.09 13.14
C GLY A 170 -3.23 -28.97 13.63
N PHE A 171 -2.09 -28.38 13.99
CA PHE A 171 -0.83 -29.11 14.09
C PHE A 171 -0.16 -29.05 15.47
N SER A 172 -0.89 -28.64 16.51
CA SER A 172 -0.44 -28.78 17.90
C SER A 172 -0.92 -30.08 18.53
N ALA A 173 -0.04 -30.74 19.28
CA ALA A 173 -0.37 -31.85 20.16
C ALA A 173 0.29 -31.65 21.52
N SER A 174 -0.42 -32.02 22.58
CA SER A 174 0.11 -31.99 23.93
C SER A 174 -0.58 -33.06 24.79
N LEU A 175 0.06 -33.46 25.87
CA LEU A 175 -0.48 -34.38 26.87
C LEU A 175 -1.76 -33.82 27.50
N GLU A 176 -1.85 -32.49 27.68
CA GLU A 176 -3.05 -31.81 28.16
C GLU A 176 -4.21 -31.94 27.17
N LEU A 177 -3.97 -31.73 25.87
CA LEU A 177 -5.00 -31.88 24.84
C LEU A 177 -5.45 -33.34 24.71
N ILE A 178 -4.53 -34.29 24.86
CA ILE A 178 -4.82 -35.73 24.85
C ILE A 178 -5.70 -36.10 26.06
N GLU A 179 -5.34 -35.63 27.25
CA GLU A 179 -6.08 -35.92 28.48
C GLU A 179 -7.46 -35.24 28.48
N GLU A 180 -7.55 -34.02 27.96
CA GLU A 180 -8.83 -33.33 27.75
C GLU A 180 -9.73 -34.14 26.81
N ALA A 181 -9.22 -34.59 25.66
CA ALA A 181 -9.99 -35.42 24.74
C ALA A 181 -10.52 -36.69 25.42
N LYS A 182 -9.67 -37.41 26.17
CA LYS A 182 -10.09 -38.61 26.94
C LYS A 182 -11.17 -38.28 27.96
N SER A 183 -11.01 -37.19 28.71
CA SER A 183 -11.96 -36.79 29.76
C SER A 183 -13.35 -36.46 29.20
N LEU A 184 -13.42 -36.04 27.93
CA LEU A 184 -14.65 -35.72 27.21
C LEU A 184 -15.20 -36.92 26.40
N GLY A 185 -14.59 -38.10 26.54
CA GLY A 185 -14.97 -39.31 25.80
C GLY A 185 -14.62 -39.26 24.31
N GLU A 186 -13.70 -38.38 23.89
CA GLU A 186 -13.23 -38.28 22.52
C GLU A 186 -12.00 -39.13 22.28
N THR A 187 -11.86 -39.64 21.05
CA THR A 187 -10.61 -40.25 20.60
C THR A 187 -9.55 -39.16 20.47
N PRO A 188 -8.43 -39.24 21.21
CA PRO A 188 -7.36 -38.26 21.08
C PRO A 188 -6.73 -38.30 19.70
N VAL A 189 -6.65 -37.14 19.05
CA VAL A 189 -6.04 -36.98 17.73
C VAL A 189 -4.76 -36.17 17.88
N MET A 190 -3.64 -36.76 17.47
CA MET A 190 -2.30 -36.15 17.56
C MET A 190 -2.05 -35.09 16.48
N ASN A 191 -2.84 -35.08 15.41
CA ASN A 191 -2.71 -34.11 14.33
C ASN A 191 -4.09 -33.80 13.78
N GLN A 192 -4.66 -32.70 14.27
CA GLN A 192 -6.01 -32.27 13.96
C GLN A 192 -6.15 -31.91 12.48
N GLY A 193 -5.17 -31.26 11.86
CA GLY A 193 -5.18 -30.88 10.44
C GLY A 193 -5.21 -32.10 9.51
N LEU A 194 -4.38 -33.12 9.76
CA LEU A 194 -4.42 -34.38 9.00
C LEU A 194 -5.70 -35.18 9.24
N ASN A 195 -6.28 -35.07 10.44
CA ASN A 195 -7.57 -35.67 10.74
C ASN A 195 -8.70 -34.96 10.00
N ASP A 196 -8.72 -33.62 9.96
CA ASP A 196 -9.69 -32.84 9.19
C ASP A 196 -9.66 -33.25 7.71
N GLN A 197 -8.47 -33.40 7.13
CA GLN A 197 -8.32 -33.92 5.77
C GLN A 197 -8.92 -35.33 5.59
N ARG A 198 -8.71 -36.22 6.56
CA ARG A 198 -9.30 -37.56 6.56
C ARG A 198 -10.82 -37.53 6.63
N LEU A 199 -11.38 -36.65 7.46
CA LEU A 199 -12.83 -36.45 7.54
C LEU A 199 -13.40 -35.94 6.20
N GLY A 200 -12.70 -35.03 5.52
CA GLY A 200 -13.07 -34.58 4.17
C GLY A 200 -13.07 -35.73 3.14
N LEU A 201 -12.06 -36.60 3.17
CA LEU A 201 -12.01 -37.80 2.31
C LEU A 201 -13.12 -38.81 2.63
N GLN A 202 -13.43 -39.00 3.92
CA GLN A 202 -14.56 -39.83 4.35
C GLN A 202 -15.92 -39.23 3.96
N TRP A 203 -16.03 -37.91 3.91
CA TRP A 203 -17.19 -37.23 3.36
C TRP A 203 -17.32 -37.49 1.86
N VAL A 204 -16.23 -37.39 1.09
CA VAL A 204 -16.23 -37.72 -0.35
C VAL A 204 -16.71 -39.15 -0.57
N GLN A 205 -16.19 -40.11 0.20
CA GLN A 205 -16.60 -41.52 0.10
C GLN A 205 -18.10 -41.76 0.35
N SER A 206 -18.72 -40.99 1.24
CA SER A 206 -20.14 -41.16 1.60
C SER A 206 -21.09 -40.34 0.73
N SER A 207 -20.64 -39.18 0.23
CA SER A 207 -21.54 -38.14 -0.30
C SER A 207 -21.33 -37.81 -1.78
N ILE A 208 -20.18 -38.12 -2.39
CA ILE A 208 -19.89 -37.64 -3.75
C ILE A 208 -20.80 -38.25 -4.84
N GLN A 209 -21.38 -39.42 -4.55
CA GLN A 209 -22.35 -40.08 -5.42
C GLN A 209 -23.59 -39.21 -5.71
N TYR A 210 -23.97 -38.32 -4.80
CA TYR A 210 -25.10 -37.40 -4.98
C TYR A 210 -24.83 -36.36 -6.08
N PHE A 211 -23.57 -36.08 -6.36
CA PHE A 211 -23.13 -35.17 -7.42
C PHE A 211 -22.79 -35.89 -8.73
N GLY A 212 -23.00 -37.22 -8.78
CA GLY A 212 -22.65 -38.07 -9.92
C GLY A 212 -21.25 -38.69 -9.87
N GLY A 213 -20.51 -38.57 -8.77
CA GLY A 213 -19.15 -39.07 -8.64
C GLY A 213 -19.05 -40.55 -8.25
N ASP A 214 -17.99 -41.21 -8.69
CA ASP A 214 -17.61 -42.56 -8.28
C ASP A 214 -16.66 -42.51 -7.07
N ALA A 215 -17.17 -42.86 -5.89
CA ALA A 215 -16.38 -42.92 -4.66
C ALA A 215 -15.24 -43.97 -4.71
N SER A 216 -15.35 -44.99 -5.57
CA SER A 216 -14.31 -46.00 -5.76
C SER A 216 -13.18 -45.55 -6.69
N ASN A 217 -13.41 -44.47 -7.45
CA ASN A 217 -12.45 -43.90 -8.40
C ASN A 217 -12.12 -42.44 -8.06
N VAL A 218 -11.47 -42.28 -6.89
CA VAL A 218 -10.99 -40.99 -6.39
C VAL A 218 -9.49 -40.86 -6.63
N THR A 219 -9.07 -39.76 -7.25
CA THR A 219 -7.67 -39.32 -7.30
C THR A 219 -7.44 -38.22 -6.27
N LEU A 220 -6.47 -38.42 -5.37
CA LEU A 220 -6.07 -37.42 -4.38
C LEU A 220 -4.85 -36.63 -4.87
N GLY A 221 -5.01 -35.33 -5.05
CA GLY A 221 -3.95 -34.40 -5.45
C GLY A 221 -3.56 -33.42 -4.34
N GLY A 222 -2.33 -32.93 -4.40
CA GLY A 222 -1.90 -31.79 -3.60
C GLY A 222 -0.55 -31.24 -4.04
N GLU A 223 -0.28 -30.00 -3.65
CA GLU A 223 0.96 -29.27 -3.92
C GLU A 223 1.66 -28.89 -2.61
N SER A 224 3.00 -28.94 -2.58
CA SER A 224 3.82 -28.53 -1.43
C SER A 224 3.41 -29.25 -0.12
N ALA A 225 2.93 -28.53 0.88
CA ALA A 225 2.38 -29.12 2.13
C ALA A 225 1.12 -29.98 1.88
N GLY A 226 0.34 -29.69 0.84
CA GLY A 226 -0.73 -30.55 0.35
C GLY A 226 -0.20 -31.86 -0.24
N ALA A 227 0.91 -31.82 -0.99
CA ALA A 227 1.57 -33.01 -1.51
C ALA A 227 2.12 -33.90 -0.37
N ALA A 228 2.68 -33.28 0.67
CA ALA A 228 3.04 -33.95 1.92
C ALA A 228 1.83 -34.62 2.59
N SER A 229 0.68 -33.93 2.59
CA SER A 229 -0.58 -34.46 3.10
C SER A 229 -1.04 -35.70 2.35
N VAL A 230 -0.97 -35.71 1.01
CA VAL A 230 -1.29 -36.89 0.19
C VAL A 230 -0.45 -38.10 0.64
N LEU A 231 0.86 -37.91 0.81
CA LEU A 231 1.75 -38.97 1.28
C LEU A 231 1.41 -39.44 2.71
N TYR A 232 1.00 -38.54 3.61
CA TYR A 232 0.53 -38.93 4.94
C TYR A 232 -0.78 -39.71 4.91
N GLN A 233 -1.68 -39.41 3.98
CA GLN A 233 -2.91 -40.19 3.81
C GLN A 233 -2.63 -41.57 3.21
N ILE A 234 -1.70 -41.69 2.24
CA ILE A 234 -1.20 -42.99 1.75
C ILE A 234 -0.65 -43.82 2.91
N ARG A 235 0.20 -43.23 3.75
CA ARG A 235 0.78 -43.89 4.93
C ARG A 235 -0.26 -44.25 5.99
N GLY A 236 -1.35 -43.49 6.09
CA GLY A 236 -2.43 -43.70 7.06
C GLY A 236 -3.18 -45.02 6.87
N GLY A 237 -3.02 -45.69 5.73
CA GLY A 237 -3.51 -47.06 5.50
C GLY A 237 -5.01 -47.19 5.32
N GLN A 238 -5.75 -46.08 5.17
CA GLN A 238 -7.18 -46.10 4.87
C GLN A 238 -7.40 -45.86 3.37
N PRO A 239 -7.98 -46.82 2.62
CA PRO A 239 -8.16 -46.72 1.18
C PRO A 239 -9.33 -45.80 0.80
N LEU A 240 -9.17 -44.50 1.06
CA LEU A 240 -10.17 -43.45 0.76
C LEU A 240 -10.00 -42.84 -0.64
N PHE A 241 -8.99 -43.28 -1.39
CA PHE A 241 -8.71 -42.92 -2.76
C PHE A 241 -7.91 -44.04 -3.44
N ARG A 242 -7.82 -44.00 -4.77
CA ARG A 242 -7.20 -45.04 -5.59
C ARG A 242 -5.88 -44.60 -6.22
N GLN A 243 -5.73 -43.31 -6.48
CA GLN A 243 -4.57 -42.77 -7.19
C GLN A 243 -4.12 -41.44 -6.56
N ALA A 244 -2.85 -41.09 -6.73
CA ALA A 244 -2.28 -39.89 -6.12
C ALA A 244 -1.54 -39.00 -7.13
N LEU A 245 -1.73 -37.69 -7.02
CA LEU A 245 -0.99 -36.64 -7.74
C LEU A 245 -0.21 -35.79 -6.73
N ILE A 246 1.11 -35.92 -6.72
CA ILE A 246 1.99 -35.32 -5.70
C ILE A 246 2.87 -34.27 -6.39
N GLN A 247 2.60 -32.98 -6.17
CA GLN A 247 3.33 -31.88 -6.81
C GLN A 247 4.26 -31.19 -5.81
N SER A 248 5.55 -31.08 -6.14
CA SER A 248 6.52 -30.26 -5.39
C SER A 248 6.65 -30.63 -3.91
N THR A 249 6.66 -31.93 -3.59
CA THR A 249 6.74 -32.39 -2.18
C THR A 249 8.11 -32.08 -1.55
N PRO A 250 8.16 -31.43 -0.37
CA PRO A 250 9.40 -31.32 0.40
C PRO A 250 9.76 -32.64 1.09
N ARG A 251 10.97 -32.74 1.68
CA ARG A 251 11.35 -33.87 2.56
C ARG A 251 10.40 -33.98 3.76
N LEU A 252 9.88 -35.18 4.01
CA LEU A 252 8.80 -35.41 4.98
C LEU A 252 9.30 -35.91 6.34
N ARG A 253 9.04 -35.14 7.40
CA ARG A 253 9.11 -35.61 8.79
C ARG A 253 7.98 -35.01 9.61
N LEU A 254 7.17 -35.86 10.24
CA LEU A 254 6.25 -35.42 11.29
C LEU A 254 7.02 -35.27 12.61
N GLY A 255 6.75 -34.19 13.33
CA GLY A 255 7.29 -34.00 14.68
C GLY A 255 6.79 -35.07 15.65
N THR A 256 7.60 -35.39 16.65
CA THR A 256 7.22 -36.27 17.76
C THR A 256 6.32 -35.55 18.76
N LEU A 257 5.57 -36.31 19.57
CA LEU A 257 4.76 -35.72 20.65
C LEU A 257 5.61 -34.90 21.62
N LYS A 258 6.86 -35.32 21.88
CA LYS A 258 7.81 -34.58 22.72
C LYS A 258 8.14 -33.20 22.14
N GLU A 259 8.38 -33.14 20.83
CA GLU A 259 8.67 -31.88 20.13
C GLU A 259 7.44 -30.96 20.11
N SER A 260 6.25 -31.52 19.87
CA SER A 260 4.99 -30.77 19.89
C SER A 260 4.66 -30.25 21.30
N GLN A 261 4.86 -31.07 22.35
CA GLN A 261 4.67 -30.67 23.76
C GLN A 261 5.57 -29.50 24.14
N ALA A 262 6.88 -29.58 23.84
CA ALA A 262 7.82 -28.51 24.20
C ALA A 262 7.42 -27.16 23.58
N ALA A 263 6.89 -27.22 22.36
CA ALA A 263 6.42 -26.07 21.63
C ALA A 263 5.07 -25.57 22.18
N PHE A 264 4.16 -26.47 22.57
CA PHE A 264 2.90 -26.14 23.24
C PHE A 264 3.14 -25.46 24.61
N ASP A 265 4.06 -25.99 25.42
CA ASP A 265 4.43 -25.40 26.71
C ASP A 265 4.96 -23.97 26.56
N LYS A 266 5.71 -23.70 25.48
CA LYS A 266 6.23 -22.35 25.22
C LYS A 266 5.12 -21.37 24.85
N LEU A 267 4.12 -21.81 24.10
CA LEU A 267 2.91 -21.03 23.83
C LEU A 267 2.14 -20.74 25.12
N VAL A 268 2.00 -21.74 26.00
CA VAL A 268 1.33 -21.59 27.30
C VAL A 268 2.09 -20.62 28.22
N ARG A 269 3.42 -20.59 28.16
CA ARG A 269 4.25 -19.64 28.91
C ARG A 269 4.17 -18.21 28.35
N SER A 270 4.04 -18.04 27.04
CA SER A 270 4.04 -16.71 26.40
C SER A 270 2.72 -15.95 26.55
N ALA A 271 1.59 -16.66 26.70
CA ALA A 271 0.32 -16.04 27.06
C ALA A 271 0.07 -16.22 28.56
N ALA A 272 0.02 -15.14 29.34
CA ALA A 272 -0.08 -15.24 30.80
C ALA A 272 -1.34 -16.04 31.26
N SER A 273 -1.12 -17.12 32.02
CA SER A 273 -2.14 -18.04 32.58
C SER A 273 -2.97 -18.87 31.59
N GLN A 274 -3.08 -20.18 31.86
CA GLN A 274 -3.84 -21.18 31.10
C GLN A 274 -5.31 -20.80 30.82
N ARG A 275 -5.91 -19.88 31.60
CA ARG A 275 -7.30 -19.40 31.39
C ARG A 275 -7.44 -18.36 30.28
N MET A 276 -6.38 -17.66 29.86
CA MET A 276 -6.48 -16.63 28.81
C MET A 276 -6.55 -17.19 27.38
N HIS A 277 -6.04 -18.40 27.10
CA HIS A 277 -5.98 -18.92 25.73
C HIS A 277 -7.34 -19.12 25.07
N ARG A 278 -8.40 -19.43 25.85
CA ARG A 278 -9.77 -19.55 25.32
C ARG A 278 -10.44 -18.19 25.10
N ALA A 279 -10.02 -17.15 25.82
CA ALA A 279 -10.58 -15.80 25.73
C ALA A 279 -9.92 -14.94 24.63
N LEU A 280 -8.70 -15.28 24.21
CA LEU A 280 -8.02 -14.59 23.11
C LEU A 280 -8.74 -14.84 21.79
N LYS A 281 -8.87 -13.81 20.95
CA LYS A 281 -9.32 -13.99 19.57
C LYS A 281 -8.28 -14.82 18.81
N SER A 282 -8.70 -15.63 17.85
CA SER A 282 -7.80 -16.45 17.02
C SER A 282 -6.68 -15.58 16.40
N SER A 283 -7.00 -14.35 16.01
CA SER A 283 -6.06 -13.33 15.50
C SER A 283 -4.97 -12.86 16.45
N GLN A 284 -5.23 -12.93 17.75
CA GLN A 284 -4.24 -12.62 18.78
C GLN A 284 -3.35 -13.84 19.06
N LEU A 285 -3.91 -15.05 18.96
CA LEU A 285 -3.21 -16.30 19.29
C LEU A 285 -2.08 -16.61 18.28
N TYR A 286 -2.36 -16.57 16.97
CA TYR A 286 -1.31 -16.77 15.97
C TYR A 286 -0.34 -15.58 15.84
N GLY A 287 -0.73 -14.39 16.33
CA GLY A 287 0.12 -13.19 16.39
C GLY A 287 1.11 -13.17 17.56
N GLN A 288 0.83 -13.91 18.63
CA GLN A 288 1.71 -14.08 19.80
C GLN A 288 2.73 -15.23 19.65
N CYS A 289 2.58 -16.03 18.59
CA CYS A 289 3.50 -17.10 18.28
C CYS A 289 4.80 -16.51 17.68
N PRO A 290 5.99 -16.74 18.28
CA PRO A 290 7.25 -16.19 17.78
C PRO A 290 7.45 -16.51 16.30
N GLN A 291 7.95 -15.55 15.50
CA GLN A 291 8.03 -15.64 14.03
C GLN A 291 8.69 -16.93 13.53
N ARG A 292 9.71 -17.45 14.23
CA ARG A 292 10.39 -18.71 13.90
C ARG A 292 9.68 -19.95 14.45
N GLU A 293 8.89 -19.81 15.51
CA GLU A 293 8.21 -20.95 16.14
C GLU A 293 6.88 -21.27 15.49
N SER A 294 6.13 -20.29 14.96
CA SER A 294 4.90 -20.60 14.21
C SER A 294 5.15 -21.51 13.01
N SER A 295 6.33 -21.43 12.38
CA SER A 295 6.79 -22.38 11.35
C SER A 295 7.33 -23.70 11.93
N SER A 296 7.78 -23.70 13.20
CA SER A 296 8.38 -24.87 13.87
C SER A 296 7.38 -25.95 14.32
N TYR A 297 6.08 -25.67 14.35
CA TYR A 297 5.11 -26.65 14.87
C TYR A 297 4.88 -27.86 13.93
N LEU A 298 5.40 -27.82 12.69
CA LEU A 298 5.65 -29.00 11.86
C LEU A 298 6.73 -28.85 10.78
N MET A 299 7.28 -27.66 10.48
CA MET A 299 8.44 -27.53 9.57
C MET A 299 9.80 -27.72 10.27
N ALA A 300 9.88 -28.61 11.26
CA ALA A 300 11.16 -28.93 11.90
C ALA A 300 11.84 -30.12 11.19
N GLN A 301 12.79 -29.74 10.32
CA GLN A 301 14.00 -30.47 9.91
C GLN A 301 13.91 -31.36 8.66
N PHE A 302 14.53 -30.85 7.59
CA PHE A 302 14.89 -31.53 6.35
C PHE A 302 15.97 -32.60 6.56
N GLN A 303 15.80 -33.53 7.51
CA GLN A 303 16.83 -34.53 7.82
C GLN A 303 16.35 -35.98 7.98
N HIS A 304 17.17 -36.83 7.35
CA HIS A 304 17.39 -38.27 7.39
C HIS A 304 16.27 -39.26 7.01
N ARG A 305 16.50 -39.84 5.82
CA ARG A 305 15.98 -41.10 5.23
C ARG A 305 14.46 -41.22 5.11
N TRP A 306 13.96 -41.23 3.88
CA TRP A 306 12.62 -41.66 3.52
C TRP A 306 12.24 -42.99 4.21
N LYS A 307 11.23 -42.95 5.08
CA LYS A 307 10.58 -44.14 5.68
C LYS A 307 9.11 -44.24 5.25
N ILE A 308 8.83 -43.99 3.97
CA ILE A 308 7.50 -44.22 3.39
C ILE A 308 7.63 -45.44 2.48
N GLN A 309 6.91 -46.51 2.80
CA GLN A 309 6.64 -47.59 1.87
C GLN A 309 5.34 -47.24 1.13
N PRO A 310 5.31 -47.34 -0.21
CA PRO A 310 4.08 -47.15 -0.96
C PRO A 310 3.03 -48.18 -0.51
N ALA A 311 1.78 -47.75 -0.42
CA ALA A 311 0.71 -48.66 -0.03
C ALA A 311 0.14 -49.38 -1.25
N GLU A 312 -0.01 -50.71 -1.18
CA GLU A 312 -0.54 -51.55 -2.27
C GLU A 312 -1.92 -51.07 -2.76
N TRP A 313 -2.71 -50.47 -1.88
CA TRP A 313 -4.06 -49.97 -2.20
C TRP A 313 -4.07 -48.70 -3.07
N CYS A 314 -2.93 -48.02 -3.27
CA CYS A 314 -2.80 -46.85 -4.14
C CYS A 314 -1.94 -47.20 -5.38
N PRO A 315 -2.49 -47.94 -6.37
CA PRO A 315 -1.72 -48.56 -7.46
C PRO A 315 -1.03 -47.62 -8.44
N GLN A 316 -1.37 -46.33 -8.47
CA GLN A 316 -0.77 -45.38 -9.41
C GLN A 316 -0.49 -44.03 -8.75
N VAL A 317 0.70 -43.48 -9.02
CA VAL A 317 1.18 -42.22 -8.44
C VAL A 317 1.85 -41.37 -9.53
N VAL A 318 1.44 -40.12 -9.65
CA VAL A 318 2.16 -39.09 -10.42
C VAL A 318 2.94 -38.24 -9.44
N LEU A 319 4.23 -38.02 -9.72
CA LEU A 319 5.14 -37.29 -8.84
C LEU A 319 6.05 -36.39 -9.66
N GLY A 320 6.23 -35.13 -9.26
CA GLY A 320 7.14 -34.23 -9.96
C GLY A 320 7.32 -32.87 -9.30
N CYS A 321 8.25 -32.10 -9.85
CA CYS A 321 8.69 -30.79 -9.38
C CYS A 321 8.89 -29.85 -10.58
N THR A 322 9.09 -28.56 -10.32
CA THR A 322 9.51 -27.57 -11.30
C THR A 322 11.03 -27.50 -11.36
N LYS A 323 11.56 -26.98 -12.47
CA LYS A 323 13.01 -26.95 -12.72
C LYS A 323 13.78 -26.03 -11.76
N ASP A 324 13.20 -24.89 -11.42
CA ASP A 324 13.77 -23.87 -10.54
C ASP A 324 12.93 -23.78 -9.25
N GLU A 325 12.52 -24.93 -8.71
CA GLU A 325 11.59 -25.06 -7.57
C GLU A 325 11.94 -24.13 -6.41
N ALA A 326 13.22 -24.01 -6.06
CA ALA A 326 13.63 -23.23 -4.92
C ALA A 326 13.58 -21.70 -5.12
N ALA A 327 13.33 -21.21 -6.35
CA ALA A 327 13.39 -19.78 -6.67
C ALA A 327 12.50 -18.91 -5.77
N LEU A 328 11.30 -19.39 -5.43
CA LEU A 328 10.36 -18.72 -4.52
C LEU A 328 11.00 -18.40 -3.15
N PHE A 329 11.85 -19.28 -2.62
CA PHE A 329 12.43 -19.14 -1.28
C PHE A 329 13.63 -18.19 -1.24
N PHE A 330 14.20 -17.82 -2.38
CA PHE A 330 15.35 -16.91 -2.46
C PHE A 330 15.05 -15.48 -2.92
N MET A 331 13.77 -15.14 -3.14
CA MET A 331 13.35 -13.83 -3.63
C MET A 331 13.89 -12.63 -2.83
N ASN A 332 14.11 -12.80 -1.52
CA ASN A 332 14.57 -11.73 -0.62
C ASN A 332 16.08 -11.79 -0.30
N MET A 333 16.83 -12.75 -0.86
CA MET A 333 18.22 -13.02 -0.46
C MET A 333 19.29 -12.44 -1.39
N THR A 334 18.90 -11.71 -2.43
CA THR A 334 19.81 -11.05 -3.39
C THR A 334 20.81 -10.06 -2.78
N HIS A 335 20.56 -9.60 -1.55
CA HIS A 335 21.42 -8.67 -0.81
C HIS A 335 21.89 -9.21 0.56
N SER A 336 21.63 -10.50 0.84
CA SER A 336 22.09 -11.13 2.08
C SER A 336 23.60 -11.38 2.02
N ASN A 337 24.32 -11.13 3.12
CA ASN A 337 25.74 -11.49 3.19
C ASN A 337 25.91 -13.02 3.31
N GLU A 338 27.12 -13.51 3.04
CA GLU A 338 27.43 -14.96 3.07
C GLU A 338 27.02 -15.62 4.39
N GLY A 339 27.26 -14.97 5.53
CA GLY A 339 26.84 -15.47 6.84
C GLY A 339 25.32 -15.60 6.98
N GLN A 340 24.55 -14.62 6.49
CA GLN A 340 23.09 -14.66 6.51
C GLN A 340 22.52 -15.74 5.58
N ILE A 341 23.14 -15.94 4.41
CA ILE A 341 22.78 -17.01 3.49
C ILE A 341 23.12 -18.37 4.12
N VAL A 342 24.29 -18.51 4.74
CA VAL A 342 24.68 -19.75 5.44
C VAL A 342 23.78 -20.03 6.64
N ASP A 343 23.44 -19.03 7.45
CA ASP A 343 22.52 -19.18 8.57
C ASP A 343 21.11 -19.54 8.11
N PHE A 344 20.65 -18.96 7.00
CA PHE A 344 19.38 -19.36 6.37
C PHE A 344 19.44 -20.80 5.84
N LEU A 345 20.49 -21.17 5.11
CA LEU A 345 20.69 -22.52 4.60
C LEU A 345 20.76 -23.55 5.73
N ARG A 346 21.50 -23.27 6.82
CA ARG A 346 21.56 -24.12 8.02
C ARG A 346 20.24 -24.17 8.79
N SER A 347 19.40 -23.13 8.70
CA SER A 347 18.07 -23.18 9.29
C SER A 347 17.12 -24.14 8.56
N ILE A 348 17.38 -24.39 7.27
CA ILE A 348 16.60 -25.31 6.43
C ILE A 348 17.26 -26.69 6.46
N VAL A 349 18.54 -26.79 6.09
CA VAL A 349 19.33 -28.02 6.09
C VAL A 349 20.48 -27.84 7.09
N PRO A 350 20.34 -28.33 8.35
CA PRO A 350 21.33 -28.12 9.41
C PRO A 350 22.77 -28.48 9.03
N ASP A 351 22.93 -29.53 8.22
CA ASP A 351 24.23 -30.03 7.74
C ASP A 351 24.56 -29.60 6.30
N ALA A 352 24.05 -28.46 5.83
CA ALA A 352 24.31 -27.96 4.47
C ALA A 352 25.84 -27.88 4.20
N PRO A 353 26.35 -28.50 3.11
CA PRO A 353 27.78 -28.53 2.81
C PRO A 353 28.20 -27.21 2.14
N VAL A 354 28.22 -26.15 2.94
CA VAL A 354 28.51 -24.75 2.56
C VAL A 354 29.74 -24.63 1.63
N ALA A 355 30.81 -25.37 1.91
CA ALA A 355 32.06 -25.33 1.12
C ALA A 355 31.88 -25.83 -0.33
N THR A 356 30.95 -26.75 -0.56
CA THR A 356 30.64 -27.32 -1.89
C THR A 356 29.61 -26.49 -2.64
N ILE A 357 28.77 -25.72 -1.93
CA ILE A 357 27.78 -24.79 -2.48
C ILE A 357 28.45 -23.50 -2.98
N PHE A 358 29.57 -23.11 -2.37
CA PHE A 358 30.30 -21.87 -2.67
C PHE A 358 31.74 -22.11 -3.16
N PRO A 359 31.98 -22.84 -4.27
CA PRO A 359 33.33 -23.02 -4.79
C PRO A 359 33.88 -21.65 -5.26
N GLY A 360 34.93 -21.15 -4.59
CA GLY A 360 35.53 -19.84 -4.89
C GLY A 360 34.96 -18.65 -4.09
N GLY A 361 34.10 -18.88 -3.09
CA GLY A 361 33.81 -17.89 -2.03
C GLY A 361 32.73 -16.83 -2.33
N LYS A 362 31.93 -16.96 -3.39
CA LYS A 362 30.66 -16.20 -3.56
C LYS A 362 29.63 -16.98 -4.39
N PRO A 363 28.38 -17.17 -3.92
CA PRO A 363 27.33 -17.76 -4.75
C PRO A 363 26.82 -16.82 -5.83
N THR A 364 26.46 -17.39 -6.98
CA THR A 364 25.40 -16.83 -7.82
C THR A 364 24.05 -17.25 -7.24
N LEU A 365 23.03 -16.38 -7.30
CA LEU A 365 21.66 -16.72 -6.90
C LEU A 365 21.18 -17.99 -7.61
N GLN A 366 21.58 -18.17 -8.87
CA GLN A 366 21.30 -19.36 -9.66
C GLN A 366 21.86 -20.65 -9.04
N ALA A 367 23.12 -20.66 -8.60
CA ALA A 367 23.73 -21.84 -7.98
C ALA A 367 23.06 -22.21 -6.64
N LEU A 368 22.59 -21.21 -5.89
CA LEU A 368 21.80 -21.43 -4.66
C LEU A 368 20.44 -22.06 -4.95
N ILE A 369 19.73 -21.55 -5.96
CA ILE A 369 18.44 -22.08 -6.39
C ILE A 369 18.61 -23.52 -6.90
N GLU A 370 19.62 -23.79 -7.72
CA GLU A 370 19.91 -25.13 -8.25
C GLU A 370 20.23 -26.12 -7.12
N TRP A 371 21.11 -25.72 -6.18
CA TRP A 371 21.46 -26.58 -5.05
C TRP A 371 20.25 -26.91 -4.17
N MET A 372 19.46 -25.89 -3.77
CA MET A 372 18.30 -26.11 -2.90
C MET A 372 17.19 -26.86 -3.63
N THR A 373 16.98 -26.60 -4.93
CA THR A 373 16.03 -27.37 -5.75
C THR A 373 16.41 -28.85 -5.73
N ASN A 374 17.68 -29.16 -5.94
CA ASN A 374 18.17 -30.53 -5.93
C ASN A 374 18.04 -31.20 -4.55
N ASP A 375 18.52 -30.54 -3.49
CA ASP A 375 18.53 -31.17 -2.16
C ASP A 375 17.13 -31.30 -1.55
N VAL A 376 16.27 -30.30 -1.75
CA VAL A 376 14.97 -30.22 -1.07
C VAL A 376 13.84 -30.89 -1.84
N PHE A 377 13.90 -30.93 -3.18
CA PHE A 377 12.79 -31.38 -4.02
C PHE A 377 13.17 -32.49 -5.01
N THR A 378 14.24 -32.32 -5.80
CA THR A 378 14.61 -33.29 -6.84
C THR A 378 15.14 -34.60 -6.28
N HIS A 379 16.19 -34.58 -5.44
CA HIS A 379 16.74 -35.80 -4.84
C HIS A 379 15.69 -36.55 -4.03
N PRO A 380 14.87 -35.88 -3.19
CA PRO A 380 13.84 -36.59 -2.44
C PRO A 380 12.82 -37.26 -3.39
N THR A 381 12.41 -36.60 -4.47
CA THR A 381 11.55 -37.17 -5.50
C THR A 381 12.15 -38.43 -6.13
N LEU A 382 13.43 -38.39 -6.48
CA LEU A 382 14.16 -39.52 -7.08
C LEU A 382 14.41 -40.66 -6.08
N GLU A 383 14.70 -40.35 -4.81
CA GLU A 383 14.84 -41.35 -3.75
C GLU A 383 13.53 -42.08 -3.48
N LEU A 384 12.40 -41.36 -3.47
CA LEU A 384 11.07 -41.95 -3.39
C LEU A 384 10.80 -42.82 -4.62
N ALA A 385 11.15 -42.33 -5.81
CA ALA A 385 10.99 -43.08 -7.05
C ALA A 385 11.79 -44.38 -7.06
N ALA A 386 13.06 -44.35 -6.66
CA ALA A 386 13.93 -45.52 -6.59
C ALA A 386 13.36 -46.61 -5.67
N LYS A 387 12.79 -46.22 -4.52
CA LYS A 387 12.15 -47.17 -3.58
C LYS A 387 10.86 -47.80 -4.11
N VAL A 388 10.18 -47.16 -5.06
CA VAL A 388 8.92 -47.64 -5.64
C VAL A 388 9.15 -48.67 -6.74
N ILE A 389 10.29 -48.60 -7.46
CA ILE A 389 10.56 -49.42 -8.67
C ILE A 389 10.64 -50.92 -8.38
N GLU A 390 11.04 -51.33 -7.18
CA GLU A 390 11.35 -52.75 -6.92
C GLU A 390 10.12 -53.65 -6.75
N ASN A 391 8.96 -53.14 -6.28
CA ASN A 391 7.67 -53.89 -6.18
C ASN A 391 6.45 -52.98 -5.88
N GLY A 392 6.53 -51.67 -6.16
CA GLY A 392 5.54 -50.66 -5.74
C GLY A 392 4.49 -50.30 -6.81
N PRO A 393 3.68 -49.24 -6.57
CA PRO A 393 2.71 -48.73 -7.53
C PRO A 393 3.36 -48.21 -8.82
N LYS A 394 2.57 -48.11 -9.89
CA LYS A 394 3.02 -47.47 -11.14
C LYS A 394 3.31 -45.99 -10.85
N LEU A 395 4.56 -45.62 -11.01
CA LEU A 395 5.02 -44.25 -10.79
C LEU A 395 5.20 -43.53 -12.12
N PHE A 396 4.72 -42.29 -12.21
CA PHE A 396 4.87 -41.42 -13.38
C PHE A 396 5.61 -40.15 -12.95
N LEU A 397 6.87 -40.02 -13.36
CA LEU A 397 7.67 -38.84 -13.04
C LEU A 397 7.49 -37.73 -14.07
N TYR A 398 7.54 -36.49 -13.59
CA TYR A 398 7.60 -35.31 -14.45
C TYR A 398 8.48 -34.18 -13.90
N THR A 399 8.91 -33.29 -14.78
CA THR A 399 9.45 -31.97 -14.43
C THR A 399 8.75 -30.88 -15.25
N ILE A 400 8.44 -29.74 -14.61
CA ILE A 400 7.95 -28.54 -15.30
C ILE A 400 9.15 -27.61 -15.57
N ASP A 401 9.51 -27.46 -16.84
CA ASP A 401 10.59 -26.58 -17.32
C ASP A 401 10.04 -25.25 -17.88
N LEU A 402 8.73 -25.06 -17.76
CA LEU A 402 8.03 -23.88 -18.22
C LEU A 402 8.29 -22.73 -17.26
N VAL A 403 8.86 -21.65 -17.79
CA VAL A 403 9.22 -20.46 -17.01
C VAL A 403 8.06 -19.48 -16.90
N ASP A 404 8.04 -18.73 -15.81
CA ASP A 404 7.09 -17.66 -15.55
C ASP A 404 7.21 -16.53 -16.58
N PRO A 405 6.18 -16.29 -17.41
CA PRO A 405 6.18 -15.21 -18.39
C PRO A 405 5.76 -13.85 -17.79
N PHE A 406 5.23 -13.82 -16.57
CA PHE A 406 4.71 -12.62 -15.94
C PHE A 406 5.86 -11.75 -15.39
N PRO A 407 5.79 -10.42 -15.51
CA PRO A 407 6.81 -9.54 -14.95
C PRO A 407 6.79 -9.62 -13.43
N GLY A 408 7.95 -9.83 -12.82
CA GLY A 408 8.06 -10.00 -11.38
C GLY A 408 9.39 -10.65 -10.95
N PRO A 409 9.60 -10.85 -9.65
CA PRO A 409 10.82 -11.43 -9.10
C PRO A 409 11.07 -12.90 -9.50
N LEU A 410 10.02 -13.61 -9.93
CA LEU A 410 10.09 -14.99 -10.40
C LEU A 410 10.04 -15.12 -11.93
N HIS A 411 9.99 -13.99 -12.64
CA HIS A 411 10.04 -13.95 -14.10
C HIS A 411 11.25 -14.73 -14.62
N GLY A 412 11.00 -15.63 -15.58
CA GLY A 412 12.05 -16.44 -16.18
C GLY A 412 12.48 -17.68 -15.38
N TYR A 413 11.87 -17.94 -14.22
CA TYR A 413 12.08 -19.18 -13.44
C TYR A 413 10.89 -20.13 -13.59
N ALA A 414 11.14 -21.44 -13.54
CA ALA A 414 10.09 -22.45 -13.34
C ALA A 414 9.97 -22.76 -11.83
N TRP A 415 9.23 -21.95 -11.09
CA TRP A 415 9.29 -21.85 -9.63
C TRP A 415 8.21 -22.65 -8.88
N HIS A 416 8.34 -22.76 -7.55
CA HIS A 416 7.41 -23.48 -6.66
C HIS A 416 5.94 -23.10 -6.89
N SER A 417 4.98 -24.01 -6.75
CA SER A 417 3.54 -23.73 -6.93
C SER A 417 3.08 -23.31 -8.33
N PHE A 418 3.99 -23.09 -9.29
CA PHE A 418 3.66 -22.72 -10.67
C PHE A 418 2.93 -23.84 -11.45
N GLY A 419 3.00 -25.08 -10.98
CA GLY A 419 2.24 -26.22 -11.53
C GLY A 419 0.74 -26.21 -11.22
N VAL A 420 0.29 -25.48 -10.20
CA VAL A 420 -1.13 -25.41 -9.80
C VAL A 420 -2.02 -24.82 -10.90
N PRO A 421 -1.74 -23.63 -11.48
CA PRO A 421 -2.59 -23.07 -12.54
C PRO A 421 -2.63 -23.94 -13.81
N LEU A 422 -1.56 -24.69 -14.09
CA LEU A 422 -1.55 -25.67 -15.19
C LEU A 422 -2.51 -26.84 -14.89
N THR A 423 -2.48 -27.34 -13.66
CA THR A 423 -3.34 -28.45 -13.19
C THR A 423 -4.81 -28.08 -13.26
N PHE A 424 -5.20 -26.89 -12.78
CA PHE A 424 -6.60 -26.41 -12.78
C PHE A 424 -7.05 -25.76 -14.09
N TYR A 425 -6.22 -25.80 -15.13
CA TYR A 425 -6.55 -25.27 -16.46
C TYR A 425 -6.92 -23.77 -16.44
N GLN A 426 -6.32 -22.96 -15.57
CA GLN A 426 -6.67 -21.55 -15.34
C GLN A 426 -6.47 -20.60 -16.57
N PRO A 427 -7.31 -19.55 -16.76
CA PRO A 427 -7.30 -18.67 -17.95
C PRO A 427 -6.03 -17.84 -18.22
N PRO A 428 -5.33 -17.25 -17.23
CA PRO A 428 -4.10 -16.49 -17.48
C PRO A 428 -3.03 -17.32 -18.21
N GLY A 429 -3.06 -18.64 -18.01
CA GLY A 429 -2.20 -19.58 -18.70
C GLY A 429 -2.51 -19.82 -20.18
N ARG A 430 -3.68 -19.39 -20.66
CA ARG A 430 -4.11 -19.57 -22.06
C ARG A 430 -3.75 -18.38 -22.96
N VAL A 431 -3.27 -17.30 -22.37
CA VAL A 431 -2.90 -16.06 -23.09
C VAL A 431 -1.49 -16.18 -23.69
N TYR A 432 -0.61 -16.97 -23.08
CA TYR A 432 0.77 -17.16 -23.53
C TYR A 432 0.91 -18.45 -24.33
N PRO A 433 1.36 -18.41 -25.60
CA PRO A 433 1.34 -19.59 -26.49
C PRO A 433 2.04 -20.83 -25.93
N ARG A 434 3.23 -20.68 -25.34
CA ARG A 434 3.97 -21.81 -24.74
C ARG A 434 3.25 -22.39 -23.53
N PHE A 435 2.60 -21.53 -22.75
CA PHE A 435 1.90 -21.90 -21.54
C PHE A 435 0.62 -22.66 -21.86
N GLN A 436 -0.13 -22.16 -22.83
CA GLN A 436 -1.33 -22.78 -23.37
C GLN A 436 -1.06 -24.20 -23.88
N VAL A 437 -0.02 -24.41 -24.70
CA VAL A 437 0.32 -25.74 -25.25
C VAL A 437 0.63 -26.75 -24.15
N THR A 438 1.39 -26.34 -23.13
CA THR A 438 1.66 -27.21 -21.98
C THR A 438 0.38 -27.52 -21.21
N GLN A 439 -0.46 -26.53 -20.96
CA GLN A 439 -1.70 -26.68 -20.21
C GLN A 439 -2.72 -27.59 -20.93
N GLU A 440 -2.81 -27.51 -22.26
CA GLU A 440 -3.62 -28.39 -23.10
C GLU A 440 -3.15 -29.86 -23.06
N LYS A 441 -1.85 -30.09 -23.15
CA LYS A 441 -1.28 -31.45 -23.06
C LYS A 441 -1.38 -32.01 -21.64
N MET A 442 -1.09 -31.20 -20.62
CA MET A 442 -1.12 -31.62 -19.21
C MET A 442 -2.53 -31.98 -18.76
N SER A 443 -3.53 -31.16 -19.09
CA SER A 443 -4.93 -31.47 -18.77
C SER A 443 -5.39 -32.78 -19.39
N ALA A 444 -5.06 -33.04 -20.67
CA ALA A 444 -5.40 -34.31 -21.32
C ALA A 444 -4.75 -35.53 -20.63
N SER A 445 -3.47 -35.44 -20.28
CA SER A 445 -2.75 -36.48 -19.54
C SER A 445 -3.35 -36.70 -18.13
N TYR A 446 -3.62 -35.64 -17.37
CA TYR A 446 -4.18 -35.75 -16.02
C TYR A 446 -5.62 -36.29 -16.04
N ILE A 447 -6.45 -35.87 -17.00
CA ILE A 447 -7.80 -36.43 -17.14
C ILE A 447 -7.74 -37.92 -17.48
N ASN A 448 -6.81 -38.36 -18.34
CA ASN A 448 -6.58 -39.81 -18.55
C ASN A 448 -6.19 -40.51 -17.25
N PHE A 449 -5.31 -39.91 -16.45
CA PHE A 449 -4.90 -40.45 -15.16
C PHE A 449 -6.07 -40.61 -14.20
N PHE A 450 -6.98 -39.63 -14.11
CA PHE A 450 -8.18 -39.71 -13.25
C PHE A 450 -9.13 -40.84 -13.67
N TYR A 451 -9.09 -41.27 -14.93
CA TYR A 451 -9.82 -42.44 -15.42
C TYR A 451 -9.08 -43.77 -15.20
N GLY A 452 -7.99 -43.78 -14.43
CA GLY A 452 -7.17 -44.97 -14.21
C GLY A 452 -6.24 -45.32 -15.36
N LEU A 453 -6.16 -44.51 -16.41
CA LEU A 453 -5.31 -44.74 -17.58
C LEU A 453 -3.89 -44.22 -17.33
N GLU A 454 -2.92 -44.79 -18.04
CA GLU A 454 -1.53 -44.31 -17.97
C GLU A 454 -1.42 -42.95 -18.67
N PRO A 455 -0.98 -41.88 -17.98
CA PRO A 455 -0.90 -40.56 -18.57
C PRO A 455 0.31 -40.39 -19.51
N TRP A 456 1.36 -41.18 -19.28
CA TRP A 456 2.55 -41.39 -20.11
C TRP A 456 3.27 -42.67 -19.64
N GLU A 457 4.47 -42.95 -20.18
CA GLU A 457 5.26 -44.13 -19.80
C GLU A 457 5.61 -44.14 -18.30
N PRO A 458 5.37 -45.25 -17.56
CA PRO A 458 5.79 -45.37 -16.17
C PRO A 458 7.31 -45.24 -16.01
N TYR A 459 7.74 -44.57 -14.95
CA TYR A 459 9.15 -44.47 -14.58
C TYR A 459 9.71 -45.84 -14.19
N ARG A 460 10.78 -46.26 -14.88
CA ARG A 460 11.45 -47.56 -14.72
C ARG A 460 12.97 -47.37 -14.82
N ALA A 461 13.73 -48.47 -14.79
CA ALA A 461 15.20 -48.49 -14.89
C ALA A 461 15.79 -47.69 -16.08
N ALA A 462 15.02 -47.47 -17.16
CA ALA A 462 15.43 -46.63 -18.29
C ALA A 462 15.50 -45.12 -17.96
N GLY A 463 15.02 -44.69 -16.79
CA GLY A 463 15.16 -43.32 -16.29
C GLY A 463 14.38 -42.28 -17.09
N ARG A 464 13.24 -42.64 -17.69
CA ARG A 464 12.46 -41.73 -18.56
C ARG A 464 11.34 -41.03 -17.81
N GLN A 465 11.21 -39.72 -17.99
CA GLN A 465 10.18 -38.90 -17.34
C GLN A 465 9.53 -37.91 -18.31
N MET A 466 8.36 -37.38 -17.96
CA MET A 466 7.71 -36.31 -18.71
C MET A 466 8.39 -34.96 -18.46
N SER A 467 8.69 -34.19 -19.51
CA SER A 467 9.10 -32.78 -19.40
C SER A 467 8.00 -31.88 -19.97
N TRP A 468 7.51 -30.95 -19.16
CA TRP A 468 6.53 -29.94 -19.56
C TRP A 468 7.25 -28.65 -19.99
N ASN A 469 7.39 -28.44 -21.29
CA ASN A 469 8.20 -27.36 -21.87
C ASN A 469 7.61 -26.82 -23.18
N GLY A 470 6.38 -26.30 -23.12
CA GLY A 470 5.65 -25.78 -24.28
C GLY A 470 5.53 -26.79 -25.42
N GLU A 471 5.88 -26.39 -26.63
CA GLU A 471 5.82 -27.23 -27.84
C GLU A 471 6.66 -28.51 -27.71
N ARG A 472 7.79 -28.45 -27.00
CA ARG A 472 8.72 -29.59 -26.81
C ARG A 472 8.28 -30.56 -25.72
N THR A 473 7.11 -30.34 -25.11
CA THR A 473 6.55 -31.25 -24.09
C THR A 473 6.51 -32.69 -24.59
N GLY A 474 7.12 -33.60 -23.84
CA GLY A 474 7.23 -35.02 -24.16
C GLY A 474 8.09 -35.82 -23.17
N VAL A 475 8.18 -37.14 -23.38
CA VAL A 475 8.97 -38.04 -22.51
C VAL A 475 10.46 -37.98 -22.88
N VAL A 476 11.30 -37.63 -21.91
CA VAL A 476 12.76 -37.44 -22.06
C VAL A 476 13.55 -38.43 -21.21
N ASN A 477 14.82 -38.67 -21.56
CA ASN A 477 15.75 -39.49 -20.77
C ASN A 477 16.40 -38.64 -19.67
N VAL A 478 16.40 -39.13 -18.43
CA VAL A 478 17.08 -38.52 -17.28
C VAL A 478 18.35 -39.32 -17.01
N LYS A 479 19.52 -38.66 -16.99
CA LYS A 479 20.75 -39.33 -16.52
C LYS A 479 20.64 -39.55 -15.01
N PRO A 480 20.77 -40.78 -14.49
CA PRO A 480 20.79 -41.00 -13.05
C PRO A 480 22.07 -40.39 -12.48
N SER A 481 21.95 -39.29 -11.74
CA SER A 481 23.02 -38.83 -10.85
C SER A 481 23.04 -39.76 -9.64
N ILE A 482 24.01 -40.67 -9.62
CA ILE A 482 24.19 -41.68 -8.59
C ILE A 482 24.42 -41.00 -7.23
N VAL A 483 23.61 -41.39 -6.25
CA VAL A 483 23.90 -41.25 -4.83
C VAL A 483 25.01 -42.26 -4.52
N GLU A 484 26.26 -41.80 -4.42
CA GLU A 484 27.30 -42.59 -3.77
C GLU A 484 27.10 -42.49 -2.25
N ASP A 485 26.70 -43.62 -1.67
CA ASP A 485 26.64 -43.88 -0.24
C ASP A 485 28.08 -43.86 0.30
N SER A 486 28.52 -42.75 0.90
CA SER A 486 29.81 -42.70 1.60
C SER A 486 29.73 -43.44 2.92
N GLY A 487 29.86 -44.76 2.81
CA GLY A 487 30.39 -45.60 3.88
C GLY A 487 31.85 -45.25 4.17
N ASP A 488 32.25 -45.47 5.42
CA ASP A 488 33.54 -45.15 6.02
C ASP A 488 34.80 -45.48 5.17
N ASN A 489 35.84 -44.67 5.40
CA ASN A 489 37.28 -44.84 5.19
C ASN A 489 37.98 -44.11 4.02
N GLU A 490 39.12 -43.51 4.41
CA GLU A 490 40.34 -43.20 3.65
C GLU A 490 40.52 -41.83 2.94
N ILE A 491 41.41 -41.05 3.58
CA ILE A 491 42.44 -40.13 3.07
C ILE A 491 42.76 -40.26 1.56
N LEU A 492 42.74 -39.16 0.78
CA LEU A 492 43.90 -38.64 0.00
C LEU A 492 43.59 -37.58 -1.09
N SER A 493 44.45 -36.55 -1.04
CA SER A 493 45.03 -35.71 -2.11
C SER A 493 44.17 -34.89 -3.11
N ILE A 494 44.37 -33.58 -3.01
CA ILE A 494 44.14 -32.51 -3.99
C ILE A 494 44.99 -32.70 -5.26
N PRO A 495 44.45 -32.46 -6.46
CA PRO A 495 45.25 -32.07 -7.63
C PRO A 495 45.11 -30.57 -7.96
N GLN A 496 46.25 -29.94 -8.25
CA GLN A 496 46.45 -28.56 -8.70
C GLN A 496 45.88 -28.30 -10.12
N PRO A 497 45.55 -27.03 -10.47
CA PRO A 497 44.97 -26.66 -11.76
C PRO A 497 46.04 -26.54 -12.87
N PRO A 498 45.71 -26.80 -14.15
CA PRO A 498 46.65 -26.58 -15.23
C PRO A 498 46.70 -25.10 -15.65
N THR A 499 47.94 -24.68 -15.89
CA THR A 499 48.42 -23.43 -16.45
C THR A 499 48.05 -23.24 -17.92
N GLY A 500 47.61 -22.04 -18.30
CA GLY A 500 47.55 -21.61 -19.71
C GLY A 500 47.01 -20.18 -19.85
N SER A 501 47.82 -19.29 -20.41
CA SER A 501 47.54 -17.87 -20.69
C SER A 501 47.70 -17.61 -22.21
N PRO A 502 47.50 -16.38 -22.75
CA PRO A 502 46.30 -16.03 -23.52
C PRO A 502 46.60 -15.40 -24.90
N GLU A 503 45.82 -15.67 -25.96
CA GLU A 503 45.89 -14.85 -27.19
C GLU A 503 44.55 -14.65 -27.93
N ASN A 504 44.16 -13.37 -28.02
CA ASN A 504 43.59 -12.62 -29.15
C ASN A 504 42.55 -13.23 -30.11
N ARG A 505 41.35 -12.60 -30.13
CA ARG A 505 40.76 -12.06 -31.36
C ARG A 505 39.76 -10.93 -31.07
N VAL A 506 40.08 -9.75 -31.60
CA VAL A 506 39.23 -8.56 -31.73
C VAL A 506 38.73 -8.47 -33.18
N THR A 507 37.54 -7.88 -33.38
CA THR A 507 37.01 -7.06 -34.52
C THR A 507 35.59 -7.51 -34.91
N ASN A 508 34.57 -6.70 -34.56
CA ASN A 508 33.88 -5.66 -35.38
C ASN A 508 32.85 -6.27 -36.35
N GLN A 509 31.61 -5.78 -36.56
CA GLN A 509 31.01 -4.44 -36.42
C GLN A 509 29.47 -4.56 -36.65
N HIS A 510 28.70 -3.63 -36.06
CA HIS A 510 27.50 -2.89 -36.55
C HIS A 510 26.39 -3.62 -37.34
N ASP A 511 25.11 -3.27 -37.32
CA ASP A 511 24.27 -2.27 -36.65
C ASP A 511 22.87 -2.62 -37.18
N LEU A 512 21.86 -2.85 -36.35
CA LEU A 512 20.47 -2.72 -36.77
C LEU A 512 19.61 -2.34 -35.56
N PHE A 513 19.35 -1.03 -35.46
CA PHE A 513 18.22 -0.37 -34.78
C PHE A 513 18.00 -0.69 -33.29
N GLY A 514 18.00 0.25 -32.35
CA GLY A 514 17.71 1.66 -32.44
C GLY A 514 16.94 2.03 -31.17
N ASP A 515 17.55 2.92 -30.40
CA ASP A 515 16.97 3.89 -29.48
C ASP A 515 15.73 3.57 -28.61
N HIS A 516 15.94 3.89 -27.34
CA HIS A 516 14.94 4.33 -26.36
C HIS A 516 13.91 3.29 -25.91
N PHE A 517 14.13 2.74 -24.71
CA PHE A 517 13.34 3.07 -23.52
C PHE A 517 13.88 2.22 -22.39
N ASN A 518 14.98 2.69 -21.79
CA ASN A 518 15.23 2.35 -20.41
C ASN A 518 14.14 3.06 -19.60
N ASP A 519 13.62 2.31 -18.65
CA ASP A 519 13.18 2.78 -17.34
C ASP A 519 11.66 2.87 -17.07
N THR A 520 11.05 1.74 -16.70
CA THR A 520 9.88 1.72 -15.79
C THR A 520 9.83 0.45 -14.93
N LYS A 521 10.57 0.45 -13.81
CA LYS A 521 10.17 -0.30 -12.60
C LYS A 521 8.70 0.04 -12.22
N ILE A 522 7.86 -0.85 -11.70
CA ILE A 522 6.86 -0.52 -10.66
C ILE A 522 6.60 -1.89 -9.97
N TYR A 523 6.71 -2.17 -8.68
CA TYR A 523 6.66 -1.40 -7.47
C TYR A 523 5.37 -1.60 -6.56
N SER A 524 5.49 -2.35 -5.41
CA SER A 524 4.59 -2.75 -4.28
C SER A 524 4.52 -2.05 -2.88
N SER A 525 3.35 -1.66 -2.33
CA SER A 525 3.14 -1.31 -0.88
C SER A 525 2.02 -2.13 -0.28
N THR A 526 2.09 -2.58 0.97
CA THR A 526 1.91 -1.73 2.15
C THR A 526 2.33 -2.50 3.39
N GLY A 527 3.35 -1.99 4.06
CA GLY A 527 3.62 -2.24 5.46
C GLY A 527 3.38 -0.98 6.27
N LYS A 528 2.85 -1.13 7.50
CA LYS A 528 2.82 -0.06 8.51
C LYS A 528 4.17 0.64 8.61
N MET A 529 4.19 1.95 8.37
CA MET A 529 5.38 2.78 8.62
C MET A 529 5.60 2.99 10.13
N ALA A 530 6.67 2.34 10.60
CA ALA A 530 7.61 2.74 11.65
C ALA A 530 7.19 2.73 13.14
N SER A 531 7.80 1.79 13.88
CA SER A 531 8.19 2.00 15.29
C SER A 531 9.71 2.10 15.50
N ASN A 532 10.52 2.14 14.43
CA ASN A 532 11.93 2.53 14.48
C ASN A 532 12.22 3.59 13.39
N PRO A 533 13.04 4.61 13.65
CA PRO A 533 13.40 5.61 12.64
C PRO A 533 14.11 4.92 11.46
N PRO A 534 13.86 5.36 10.21
CA PRO A 534 14.41 4.71 9.03
C PRO A 534 15.95 4.79 9.05
N GLN A 535 16.63 3.68 8.76
CA GLN A 535 18.09 3.54 8.67
C GLN A 535 18.77 4.36 7.54
N GLY A 536 18.05 5.30 6.91
CA GLY A 536 18.59 6.22 5.92
C GLY A 536 19.07 7.54 6.55
N SER A 537 19.88 8.31 5.81
CA SER A 537 20.37 9.61 6.28
C SER A 537 19.22 10.63 6.34
N MET A 538 18.53 10.69 7.48
CA MET A 538 17.50 11.69 7.77
C MET A 538 18.00 13.12 7.52
N GLY A 539 19.31 13.34 7.76
CA GLY A 539 19.97 14.62 7.52
C GLY A 539 19.88 15.12 6.07
N LYS A 540 19.94 14.23 5.07
CA LYS A 540 19.85 14.65 3.65
C LYS A 540 18.45 15.12 3.26
N THR A 541 17.42 14.38 3.67
CA THR A 541 16.03 14.77 3.34
C THR A 541 15.64 16.06 4.09
N VAL A 542 16.11 16.24 5.32
CA VAL A 542 15.96 17.50 6.08
C VAL A 542 16.70 18.65 5.39
N LEU A 543 17.96 18.45 4.97
CA LEU A 543 18.75 19.46 4.25
C LEU A 543 18.05 19.90 2.96
N VAL A 544 17.54 18.94 2.17
CA VAL A 544 16.76 19.24 0.95
C VAL A 544 15.53 20.09 1.28
N SER A 545 14.80 19.77 2.35
CA SER A 545 13.59 20.52 2.72
C SER A 545 13.88 21.92 3.26
N LEU A 546 15.00 22.07 3.98
CA LEU A 546 15.54 23.38 4.39
C LEU A 546 15.99 24.20 3.18
N ALA A 547 16.54 23.55 2.14
CA ALA A 547 16.98 24.25 0.94
C ALA A 547 15.77 24.75 0.11
N VAL A 548 14.70 23.96 0.02
CA VAL A 548 13.44 24.35 -0.64
C VAL A 548 12.70 25.46 0.14
N MET A 549 12.94 25.57 1.45
CA MET A 549 12.42 26.67 2.29
C MET A 549 12.74 28.06 1.73
N CYS A 550 13.81 28.21 0.92
CA CYS A 550 14.17 29.44 0.20
C CYS A 550 12.99 30.06 -0.57
N GLY A 551 12.08 29.26 -1.14
CA GLY A 551 10.88 29.77 -1.82
C GLY A 551 9.86 30.44 -0.89
N SER A 552 9.81 30.01 0.38
CA SER A 552 8.92 30.61 1.40
C SER A 552 9.44 31.96 1.89
N PHE A 553 10.75 32.20 1.87
CA PHE A 553 11.33 33.51 2.21
C PHE A 553 10.86 34.60 1.25
N THR A 554 10.61 34.27 -0.02
CA THR A 554 10.04 35.22 -1.00
C THR A 554 8.72 35.82 -0.50
N PHE A 555 7.84 34.97 0.06
CA PHE A 555 6.59 35.43 0.64
C PHE A 555 6.81 36.17 1.97
N GLY A 556 7.70 35.66 2.82
CA GLY A 556 8.04 36.30 4.09
C GLY A 556 8.58 37.72 3.91
N ILE A 557 9.62 37.89 3.09
CA ILE A 557 10.27 39.18 2.84
C ILE A 557 9.27 40.17 2.24
N GLU A 558 8.45 39.75 1.27
CA GLU A 558 7.40 40.61 0.71
C GLU A 558 6.46 41.09 1.82
N SER A 559 5.99 40.18 2.67
CA SER A 559 5.07 40.51 3.78
C SER A 559 5.70 41.47 4.79
N GLY A 560 6.99 41.31 5.10
CA GLY A 560 7.71 42.16 6.06
C GLY A 560 8.13 43.52 5.47
N THR A 561 8.33 43.60 4.16
CA THR A 561 8.85 44.82 3.50
C THR A 561 7.74 45.75 3.01
N ILE A 562 6.63 45.22 2.48
CA ILE A 562 5.58 45.97 1.76
C ILE A 562 5.02 47.18 2.52
N ALA A 563 4.71 47.01 3.81
CA ALA A 563 4.08 48.06 4.61
C ALA A 563 5.07 49.18 4.96
N GLY A 564 6.34 48.84 5.18
CA GLY A 564 7.32 49.82 5.63
C GLY A 564 7.86 50.70 4.51
N PHE A 565 8.23 50.15 3.35
CA PHE A 565 8.81 50.98 2.31
C PHE A 565 7.81 51.93 1.63
N GLN A 566 6.52 51.61 1.64
CA GLN A 566 5.47 52.53 1.17
C GLN A 566 5.27 53.73 2.12
N ALA A 567 5.71 53.61 3.38
CA ALA A 567 5.69 54.70 4.35
C ALA A 567 6.97 55.56 4.32
N MET A 568 8.01 55.15 3.57
CA MET A 568 9.28 55.88 3.51
C MET A 568 9.16 57.11 2.61
N GLU A 569 9.63 58.25 3.10
CA GLU A 569 9.55 59.54 2.39
C GLU A 569 10.15 59.50 0.97
N PRO A 570 11.32 58.88 0.72
CA PRO A 570 11.87 58.83 -0.65
C PRO A 570 11.05 57.98 -1.62
N TRP A 571 10.28 57.00 -1.14
CA TRP A 571 9.34 56.25 -1.97
C TRP A 571 8.14 57.12 -2.33
N LEU A 572 7.60 57.87 -1.36
CA LEU A 572 6.49 58.80 -1.56
C LEU A 572 6.86 59.96 -2.49
N LYS A 573 8.14 60.36 -2.54
CA LYS A 573 8.64 61.32 -3.54
C LYS A 573 8.63 60.79 -4.97
N ASP A 574 8.90 59.50 -5.16
CA ASP A 574 8.95 58.89 -6.49
C ASP A 574 7.55 58.49 -7.00
N TYR A 575 6.66 58.03 -6.12
CA TYR A 575 5.37 57.42 -6.49
C TYR A 575 4.13 58.06 -5.85
N GLY A 576 4.31 59.00 -4.92
CA GLY A 576 3.24 59.70 -4.22
C GLY A 576 3.10 61.16 -4.67
N TYR A 577 2.57 61.98 -3.78
CA TYR A 577 2.39 63.43 -3.98
C TYR A 577 2.72 64.18 -2.69
N TYR A 578 3.01 65.47 -2.81
CA TYR A 578 3.19 66.34 -1.65
C TYR A 578 1.85 66.95 -1.23
N ASP A 579 1.42 66.71 0.02
CA ASP A 579 0.20 67.30 0.58
C ASP A 579 0.54 68.55 1.39
N ALA A 580 0.27 69.71 0.79
CA ALA A 580 0.55 71.00 1.43
C ALA A 580 -0.27 71.25 2.71
N SER A 581 -1.40 70.56 2.90
CA SER A 581 -2.25 70.72 4.10
C SER A 581 -1.71 69.97 5.31
N LEU A 582 -1.04 68.83 5.08
CA LEU A 582 -0.42 68.00 6.11
C LEU A 582 1.08 68.29 6.28
N GLY A 583 1.68 69.07 5.38
CA GLY A 583 3.10 69.40 5.38
C GLY A 583 4.01 68.19 5.11
N ALA A 584 3.46 67.12 4.54
CA ALA A 584 4.13 65.83 4.40
C ALA A 584 3.86 65.19 3.03
N TRP A 585 4.76 64.30 2.62
CA TRP A 585 4.54 63.44 1.46
C TRP A 585 3.49 62.39 1.78
N ASN A 586 2.60 62.12 0.82
CA ASN A 586 1.51 61.17 0.98
C ASN A 586 1.32 60.34 -0.31
N ILE A 587 0.53 59.29 -0.23
CA ILE A 587 0.28 58.34 -1.33
C ILE A 587 -1.16 58.46 -1.82
N HIS A 588 -1.36 58.43 -3.13
CA HIS A 588 -2.72 58.32 -3.65
C HIS A 588 -3.31 56.95 -3.34
N THR A 589 -4.56 56.91 -2.89
CA THR A 589 -5.27 55.68 -2.52
C THR A 589 -5.28 54.62 -3.63
N ASN A 590 -5.41 55.05 -4.89
CA ASN A 590 -5.37 54.14 -6.04
C ASN A 590 -3.99 53.49 -6.23
N ILE A 591 -2.90 54.23 -6.01
CA ILE A 591 -1.53 53.69 -6.10
C ILE A 591 -1.27 52.74 -4.93
N GLN A 592 -1.61 53.12 -3.70
CA GLN A 592 -1.48 52.28 -2.51
C GLN A 592 -2.22 50.94 -2.69
N THR A 593 -3.46 51.01 -3.17
CA THR A 593 -4.31 49.85 -3.43
C THR A 593 -3.77 49.02 -4.59
N ALA A 594 -3.30 49.65 -5.67
CA ALA A 594 -2.73 48.92 -6.81
C ALA A 594 -1.46 48.16 -6.41
N VAL A 595 -0.55 48.82 -5.71
CA VAL A 595 0.73 48.24 -5.27
C VAL A 595 0.52 47.02 -4.36
N GLY A 596 -0.45 47.08 -3.43
CA GLY A 596 -0.80 45.95 -2.56
C GLY A 596 -1.74 44.92 -3.20
N GLY A 597 -2.62 45.33 -4.11
CA GLY A 597 -3.64 44.47 -4.70
C GLY A 597 -3.13 43.61 -5.85
N VAL A 598 -2.28 44.16 -6.73
CA VAL A 598 -1.80 43.41 -7.92
C VAL A 598 -0.87 42.26 -7.55
N VAL A 599 -0.15 42.34 -6.43
CA VAL A 599 0.66 41.22 -5.91
C VAL A 599 -0.25 40.07 -5.45
N LEU A 600 -1.39 40.37 -4.82
CA LEU A 600 -2.37 39.36 -4.44
C LEU A 600 -3.05 38.74 -5.68
N GLY A 601 -3.39 39.56 -6.67
CA GLY A 601 -3.89 39.08 -7.97
C GLY A 601 -2.87 38.18 -8.68
N GLY A 602 -1.59 38.57 -8.66
CA GLY A 602 -0.48 37.73 -9.11
C GLY A 602 -0.40 36.40 -8.35
N ALA A 603 -0.63 36.38 -7.03
CA ALA A 603 -0.64 35.17 -6.22
C ALA A 603 -1.81 34.23 -6.56
N VAL A 604 -2.99 34.78 -6.89
CA VAL A 604 -4.10 34.00 -7.45
C VAL A 604 -3.70 33.37 -8.78
N LEU A 605 -3.12 34.16 -9.70
CA LEU A 605 -2.67 33.67 -11.00
C LEU A 605 -1.59 32.59 -10.87
N GLY A 606 -0.57 32.82 -10.04
CA GLY A 606 0.49 31.86 -9.76
C GLY A 606 -0.04 30.58 -9.12
N SER A 607 -1.05 30.69 -8.26
CA SER A 607 -1.73 29.54 -7.67
C SER A 607 -2.47 28.71 -8.70
N ILE A 608 -3.22 29.33 -9.62
CA ILE A 608 -3.96 28.61 -10.68
C ILE A 608 -2.98 27.94 -11.66
N VAL A 609 -1.90 28.65 -12.03
CA VAL A 609 -0.89 28.14 -12.96
C VAL A 609 -0.06 27.00 -12.36
N SER A 610 0.08 26.94 -11.03
CA SER A 610 0.87 25.89 -10.36
C SER A 610 0.30 24.48 -10.59
N GLY A 611 -1.03 24.32 -10.71
CA GLY A 611 -1.68 23.03 -10.89
C GLY A 611 -1.30 22.33 -12.21
N PRO A 612 -1.51 22.96 -13.38
CA PRO A 612 -1.11 22.39 -14.67
C PRO A 612 0.41 22.27 -14.79
N LEU A 613 1.17 23.28 -14.31
CA LEU A 613 2.63 23.27 -14.37
C LEU A 613 3.20 22.10 -13.56
N GLY A 614 2.72 21.90 -12.33
CA GLY A 614 3.18 20.83 -11.45
C GLY A 614 2.76 19.43 -11.89
N SER A 615 1.56 19.30 -12.47
CA SER A 615 1.10 18.02 -13.01
C SER A 615 1.94 17.61 -14.24
N ARG A 616 2.26 18.56 -15.13
CA ARG A 616 2.91 18.29 -16.42
C ARG A 616 4.44 18.24 -16.35
N PHE A 617 5.08 19.13 -15.59
CA PHE A 617 6.53 19.29 -15.61
C PHE A 617 7.23 18.86 -14.31
N GLY A 618 6.47 18.58 -13.24
CA GLY A 618 7.03 18.19 -11.95
C GLY A 618 7.22 19.37 -11.01
N ARG A 619 7.85 19.12 -9.87
CA ARG A 619 7.93 20.10 -8.76
C ARG A 619 9.19 20.94 -8.89
N ARG A 620 10.29 20.36 -9.38
CA ARG A 620 11.57 21.03 -9.54
C ARG A 620 11.53 22.19 -10.57
N PRO A 621 10.91 22.06 -11.75
CA PRO A 621 10.72 23.22 -12.64
C PRO A 621 9.81 24.29 -12.04
N GLY A 622 8.82 23.89 -11.24
CA GLY A 622 8.00 24.82 -10.46
C GLY A 622 8.82 25.62 -9.45
N LEU A 623 9.73 24.96 -8.71
CA LEU A 623 10.66 25.61 -7.79
C LEU A 623 11.59 26.60 -8.50
N PHE A 624 12.09 26.23 -9.68
CA PHE A 624 12.88 27.13 -10.53
C PHE A 624 12.04 28.34 -10.99
N ALA A 625 10.79 28.13 -11.39
CA ALA A 625 9.87 29.19 -11.84
C ALA A 625 9.55 30.19 -10.73
N ILE A 626 9.49 29.77 -9.45
CA ILE A 626 9.40 30.69 -8.30
C ILE A 626 10.60 31.65 -8.32
N GLY A 627 11.81 31.10 -8.40
CA GLY A 627 13.04 31.88 -8.36
C GLY A 627 13.12 32.89 -9.50
N VAL A 628 12.83 32.45 -10.73
CA VAL A 628 12.82 33.34 -11.92
C VAL A 628 11.78 34.44 -11.78
N SER A 629 10.55 34.08 -11.38
CA SER A 629 9.45 35.05 -11.25
C SER A 629 9.75 36.09 -10.17
N ALA A 630 10.32 35.67 -9.03
CA ALA A 630 10.71 36.57 -7.94
C ALA A 630 11.89 37.47 -8.32
N ILE A 631 12.91 36.96 -9.02
CA ILE A 631 14.06 37.75 -9.48
C ILE A 631 13.61 38.81 -10.49
N LEU A 632 12.81 38.42 -11.49
CA LEU A 632 12.24 39.38 -12.44
C LEU A 632 11.35 40.41 -11.72
N GLY A 633 10.54 39.95 -10.76
CA GLY A 633 9.72 40.80 -9.91
C GLY A 633 10.53 41.86 -9.16
N ALA A 634 11.64 41.46 -8.53
CA ALA A 634 12.51 42.40 -7.81
C ALA A 634 13.28 43.32 -8.77
N ILE A 635 13.81 42.81 -9.89
CA ILE A 635 14.54 43.62 -10.88
C ILE A 635 13.64 44.73 -11.44
N PHE A 636 12.41 44.41 -11.85
CA PHE A 636 11.49 45.42 -12.39
C PHE A 636 11.17 46.53 -11.37
N GLN A 637 11.16 46.22 -10.07
CA GLN A 637 10.92 47.21 -9.02
C GLN A 637 12.15 48.08 -8.71
N ILE A 638 13.37 47.60 -8.97
CA ILE A 638 14.62 48.28 -8.58
C ILE A 638 15.19 49.15 -9.70
N VAL A 639 15.14 48.67 -10.95
CA VAL A 639 15.93 49.24 -12.07
C VAL A 639 15.60 50.70 -12.35
N TYR A 640 14.32 51.05 -12.39
CA TYR A 640 13.89 52.41 -12.72
C TYR A 640 12.58 52.76 -11.98
N PRO A 641 12.44 53.97 -11.40
CA PRO A 641 11.26 54.37 -10.66
C PRO A 641 10.10 54.72 -11.60
N SER A 642 9.52 53.70 -12.23
CA SER A 642 8.32 53.79 -13.07
C SER A 642 7.20 53.03 -12.43
N LEU A 643 6.02 53.66 -12.31
CA LEU A 643 4.83 53.00 -11.76
C LEU A 643 4.47 51.73 -12.55
N GLY A 644 4.60 51.75 -13.88
CA GLY A 644 4.32 50.58 -14.71
C GLY A 644 5.27 49.40 -14.44
N LEU A 645 6.57 49.67 -14.29
CA LEU A 645 7.56 48.65 -13.95
C LEU A 645 7.40 48.15 -12.51
N LEU A 646 7.07 49.04 -11.57
CA LEU A 646 6.74 48.68 -10.20
C LEU A 646 5.55 47.70 -10.17
N LEU A 647 4.44 48.04 -10.83
CA LEU A 647 3.25 47.18 -10.86
C LEU A 647 3.50 45.85 -11.57
N LEU A 648 4.23 45.84 -12.69
CA LEU A 648 4.64 44.60 -13.36
C LEU A 648 5.49 43.72 -12.42
N GLY A 649 6.46 44.34 -11.74
CA GLY A 649 7.28 43.64 -10.76
C GLY A 649 6.48 43.06 -9.60
N ARG A 650 5.47 43.79 -9.12
CA ARG A 650 4.52 43.31 -8.08
C ARG A 650 3.69 42.12 -8.55
N VAL A 651 3.18 42.14 -9.79
CA VAL A 651 2.47 40.99 -10.37
C VAL A 651 3.37 39.77 -10.42
N MET A 652 4.61 39.92 -10.90
CA MET A 652 5.59 38.83 -10.98
C MET A 652 5.98 38.28 -9.60
N GLN A 653 6.12 39.16 -8.61
CA GLN A 653 6.34 38.78 -7.21
C GLN A 653 5.15 37.99 -6.66
N GLY A 654 3.93 38.43 -6.98
CA GLY A 654 2.69 37.74 -6.65
C GLY A 654 2.66 36.34 -7.25
N VAL A 655 2.96 36.21 -8.54
CA VAL A 655 3.07 34.92 -9.22
C VAL A 655 4.07 34.01 -8.49
N ALA A 656 5.23 34.52 -8.09
CA ALA A 656 6.20 33.75 -7.32
C ALA A 656 5.63 33.26 -5.98
N ILE A 657 4.88 34.08 -5.25
CA ILE A 657 4.23 33.71 -3.97
C ILE A 657 3.16 32.62 -4.19
N GLY A 658 2.34 32.76 -5.23
CA GLY A 658 1.32 31.76 -5.59
C GLY A 658 1.93 30.42 -5.97
N LEU A 659 3.02 30.44 -6.76
CA LEU A 659 3.79 29.24 -7.09
C LEU A 659 4.43 28.63 -5.83
N ALA A 660 5.01 29.44 -4.94
CA ALA A 660 5.65 28.99 -3.71
C ALA A 660 4.67 28.33 -2.73
N SER A 661 3.45 28.85 -2.62
CA SER A 661 2.37 28.30 -1.79
C SER A 661 2.01 26.85 -2.15
N ASN A 662 2.31 26.45 -3.38
CA ASN A 662 2.02 25.12 -3.91
C ASN A 662 3.28 24.25 -3.99
N PHE A 663 4.30 24.68 -4.72
CA PHE A 663 5.44 23.82 -5.03
C PHE A 663 6.30 23.48 -3.81
N VAL A 664 6.46 24.40 -2.86
CA VAL A 664 7.28 24.15 -1.66
C VAL A 664 6.61 23.11 -0.77
N THR A 665 5.34 23.31 -0.44
CA THR A 665 4.56 22.45 0.46
C THR A 665 4.32 21.06 -0.16
N VAL A 666 3.96 21.01 -1.44
CA VAL A 666 3.78 19.73 -2.17
C VAL A 666 5.10 18.97 -2.24
N TYR A 667 6.20 19.61 -2.64
CA TYR A 667 7.51 18.94 -2.71
C TYR A 667 7.93 18.41 -1.33
N GLN A 668 7.83 19.21 -0.27
CA GLN A 668 8.14 18.78 1.10
C GLN A 668 7.26 17.59 1.53
N SER A 669 5.97 17.59 1.18
CA SER A 669 5.06 16.48 1.50
C SER A 669 5.43 15.16 0.80
N GLU A 670 6.00 15.25 -0.41
CA GLU A 670 6.30 14.11 -1.26
C GLU A 670 7.68 13.50 -1.01
N VAL A 671 8.64 14.26 -0.47
CA VAL A 671 9.99 13.75 -0.14
C VAL A 671 10.13 13.34 1.33
N ALA A 672 9.26 13.87 2.21
CA ALA A 672 9.34 13.62 3.63
C ALA A 672 8.92 12.19 4.03
N PRO A 673 9.62 11.55 5.00
CA PRO A 673 9.13 10.35 5.66
C PRO A 673 7.85 10.63 6.46
N THR A 674 6.96 9.65 6.57
CA THR A 674 5.65 9.78 7.23
C THR A 674 5.71 10.39 8.63
N GLN A 675 6.64 9.95 9.48
CA GLN A 675 6.74 10.43 10.86
C GLN A 675 7.15 11.91 10.98
N TYR A 676 7.90 12.43 9.99
CA TYR A 676 8.46 13.79 10.00
C TYR A 676 7.79 14.73 9.00
N ARG A 677 6.84 14.23 8.19
CA ARG A 677 6.16 14.97 7.13
C ARG A 677 5.60 16.31 7.60
N GLY A 678 4.86 16.31 8.72
CA GLY A 678 4.32 17.54 9.29
C GLY A 678 5.39 18.57 9.63
N ILE A 679 6.48 18.15 10.30
CA ILE A 679 7.62 19.03 10.64
C ILE A 679 8.26 19.63 9.38
N MET A 680 8.44 18.81 8.35
CA MET A 680 9.10 19.24 7.11
C MET A 680 8.25 20.21 6.30
N ILE A 681 6.93 19.98 6.22
CA ILE A 681 6.00 20.93 5.57
C ILE A 681 5.92 22.24 6.36
N SER A 682 5.95 22.20 7.70
CA SER A 682 5.93 23.41 8.52
C SER A 682 7.18 24.30 8.35
N LEU A 683 8.26 23.80 7.72
CA LEU A 683 9.38 24.65 7.32
C LEU A 683 8.95 25.75 6.34
N TYR A 684 7.89 25.54 5.55
CA TYR A 684 7.31 26.60 4.71
C TYR A 684 6.92 27.82 5.56
N GLN A 685 6.17 27.60 6.64
CA GLN A 685 5.77 28.67 7.55
C GLN A 685 6.99 29.29 8.27
N LEU A 686 8.00 28.48 8.61
CA LEU A 686 9.25 28.99 9.19
C LEU A 686 9.96 29.96 8.25
N GLY A 687 10.08 29.63 6.97
CA GLY A 687 10.66 30.53 5.97
C GLY A 687 9.87 31.82 5.81
N ILE A 688 8.54 31.76 5.86
CA ILE A 688 7.68 32.96 5.83
C ILE A 688 7.93 33.85 7.05
N ASN A 689 7.96 33.28 8.26
CA ASN A 689 8.13 34.05 9.48
C ASN A 689 9.55 34.63 9.62
N ILE A 690 10.60 33.86 9.28
CA ILE A 690 11.97 34.39 9.28
C ILE A 690 12.12 35.46 8.20
N GLY A 691 11.60 35.22 6.98
CA GLY A 691 11.62 36.23 5.91
C GLY A 691 10.87 37.51 6.31
N GLY A 692 9.72 37.38 6.96
CA GLY A 692 8.94 38.49 7.50
C GLY A 692 9.71 39.29 8.53
N LEU A 693 10.33 38.60 9.49
CA LEU A 693 11.19 39.23 10.50
C LEU A 693 12.35 40.00 9.84
N ILE A 694 13.07 39.35 8.91
CA ILE A 694 14.15 40.00 8.14
C ILE A 694 13.64 41.26 7.43
N GLY A 695 12.50 41.17 6.74
CA GLY A 695 11.89 42.31 6.05
C GLY A 695 11.52 43.45 7.00
N THR A 696 10.92 43.14 8.15
CA THR A 696 10.57 44.16 9.17
C THR A 696 11.81 44.81 9.79
N CYS A 697 12.87 44.04 10.06
CA CYS A 697 14.13 44.57 10.58
C CYS A 697 14.86 45.44 9.55
N ILE A 698 14.84 45.07 8.26
CA ILE A 698 15.43 45.89 7.20
C ILE A 698 14.67 47.21 7.07
N ASN A 699 13.34 47.17 7.06
CA ASN A 699 12.53 48.38 7.05
C ASN A 699 12.85 49.29 8.24
N GLU A 700 12.94 48.74 9.44
CA GLU A 700 13.35 49.51 10.63
C GLU A 700 14.75 50.10 10.47
N GLY A 701 15.69 49.35 9.88
CA GLY A 701 17.05 49.85 9.61
C GLY A 701 17.14 50.92 8.53
N THR A 702 16.21 50.94 7.55
CA THR A 702 16.30 51.84 6.39
C THR A 702 15.28 52.99 6.41
N HIS A 703 14.29 52.99 7.32
CA HIS A 703 13.22 53.98 7.31
C HIS A 703 13.70 55.44 7.48
N SER A 704 14.80 55.65 8.21
CA SER A 704 15.38 56.97 8.48
C SER A 704 16.30 57.48 7.37
N MET A 705 16.56 56.67 6.33
CA MET A 705 17.40 57.07 5.21
C MET A 705 16.68 58.07 4.30
N THR A 706 17.35 59.17 3.95
CA THR A 706 16.78 60.26 3.13
C THR A 706 16.93 60.05 1.62
N THR A 707 17.63 59.00 1.19
CA THR A 707 17.88 58.70 -0.24
C THR A 707 16.95 57.59 -0.75
N ARG A 708 16.88 57.41 -2.09
CA ARG A 708 16.14 56.29 -2.72
C ARG A 708 16.58 54.90 -2.24
N TRP A 709 17.74 54.79 -1.60
CA TRP A 709 18.19 53.53 -0.99
C TRP A 709 17.33 53.07 0.18
N SER A 710 16.58 53.97 0.83
CA SER A 710 15.58 53.65 1.87
C SER A 710 14.67 52.49 1.45
N TYR A 711 14.06 52.58 0.27
CA TYR A 711 13.14 51.57 -0.27
C TYR A 711 13.81 50.57 -1.22
N ARG A 712 14.92 50.95 -1.89
CA ARG A 712 15.64 50.03 -2.80
C ARG A 712 16.38 48.92 -2.05
N ILE A 713 16.93 49.18 -0.86
CA ILE A 713 17.59 48.14 -0.05
C ILE A 713 16.60 47.02 0.32
N PRO A 714 15.42 47.31 0.91
CA PRO A 714 14.38 46.29 1.14
C PRO A 714 14.06 45.48 -0.13
N LEU A 715 13.83 46.15 -1.27
CA LEU A 715 13.55 45.47 -2.53
C LEU A 715 14.71 44.58 -3.01
N LEU A 716 15.95 45.04 -2.87
CA LEU A 716 17.15 44.31 -3.29
C LEU A 716 17.40 43.06 -2.44
N THR A 717 17.05 43.08 -1.15
CA THR A 717 17.15 41.88 -0.31
C THR A 717 16.24 40.73 -0.77
N SER A 718 15.18 41.06 -1.51
CA SER A 718 14.27 40.08 -2.11
C SER A 718 14.93 39.26 -3.22
N LEU A 719 16.12 39.62 -3.71
CA LEU A 719 16.87 38.85 -4.71
C LEU A 719 17.65 37.67 -4.12
N PHE A 720 18.03 37.72 -2.84
CA PHE A 720 18.98 36.76 -2.26
C PHE A 720 18.42 35.33 -2.23
N PHE A 721 17.28 35.13 -1.56
CA PHE A 721 16.71 33.78 -1.40
C PHE A 721 16.17 33.18 -2.70
N PRO A 722 15.53 33.93 -3.62
CA PRO A 722 15.20 33.42 -4.95
C PRO A 722 16.42 32.97 -5.77
N THR A 723 17.52 33.72 -5.69
CA THR A 723 18.78 33.33 -6.36
C THR A 723 19.34 32.05 -5.75
N LEU A 724 19.36 31.97 -4.43
CA LEU A 724 19.77 30.77 -3.71
C LEU A 724 18.87 29.58 -4.07
N LEU A 725 17.55 29.79 -4.18
CA LEU A 725 16.61 28.75 -4.61
C LEU A 725 16.93 28.23 -6.01
N ILE A 726 17.22 29.11 -6.98
CA ILE A 726 17.62 28.68 -8.33
C ILE A 726 18.88 27.81 -8.27
N ILE A 727 19.92 28.28 -7.57
CA ILE A 727 21.20 27.56 -7.44
C ILE A 727 20.96 26.18 -6.81
N VAL A 728 20.23 26.13 -5.69
CA VAL A 728 19.91 24.89 -4.99
C VAL A 728 19.09 23.95 -5.87
N THR A 729 18.13 24.47 -6.62
CA THR A 729 17.24 23.68 -7.50
C THR A 729 18.03 22.89 -8.55
N ILE A 730 19.23 23.33 -8.93
CA ILE A 730 20.13 22.57 -9.83
C ILE A 730 20.57 21.23 -9.19
N PHE A 731 20.69 21.19 -7.86
CA PHE A 731 21.15 20.01 -7.11
C PHE A 731 20.02 19.19 -6.50
N LEU A 732 18.80 19.73 -6.46
CA LEU A 732 17.64 19.02 -5.90
C LEU A 732 17.21 17.84 -6.79
N PRO A 733 16.94 16.66 -6.20
CA PRO A 733 16.22 15.61 -6.91
C PRO A 733 14.77 16.05 -7.16
N GLU A 734 14.17 15.61 -8.26
CA GLU A 734 12.74 15.82 -8.49
C GLU A 734 11.92 14.84 -7.62
N SER A 735 10.67 15.15 -7.33
CA SER A 735 9.79 14.33 -6.51
C SER A 735 9.67 12.89 -7.06
N PRO A 736 9.94 11.87 -6.22
CA PRO A 736 9.78 10.48 -6.65
C PRO A 736 8.32 10.12 -6.88
N ARG A 737 7.39 10.71 -6.12
CA ARG A 737 5.95 10.52 -6.30
C ARG A 737 5.49 11.09 -7.65
N TRP A 738 6.01 12.25 -8.05
CA TRP A 738 5.70 12.80 -9.35
C TRP A 738 6.20 11.91 -10.49
N PHE A 739 7.46 11.46 -10.41
CA PHE A 739 8.03 10.57 -11.42
C PHE A 739 7.17 9.31 -11.61
N LEU A 740 6.71 8.70 -10.52
CA LEU A 740 5.78 7.57 -10.58
C LEU A 740 4.42 7.96 -11.17
N SER A 741 3.88 9.14 -10.81
CA SER A 741 2.63 9.68 -11.35
C SER A 741 2.67 10.01 -12.83
N VAL A 742 3.84 10.00 -13.48
CA VAL A 742 4.01 10.14 -14.94
C VAL A 742 4.62 8.89 -15.58
N GLY A 743 4.79 7.79 -14.82
CA GLY A 743 5.33 6.53 -15.33
C GLY A 743 6.82 6.59 -15.67
N ARG A 744 7.66 7.26 -14.86
CA ARG A 744 9.13 7.39 -15.05
C ARG A 744 9.88 6.80 -13.86
N THR A 745 9.86 5.49 -13.73
CA THR A 745 10.12 4.93 -12.40
C THR A 745 11.58 4.77 -12.00
N ASP A 746 12.51 4.61 -12.93
CA ASP A 746 13.92 4.56 -12.53
C ASP A 746 14.47 5.94 -12.20
N GLU A 747 13.85 7.01 -12.70
CA GLU A 747 14.11 8.34 -12.19
C GLU A 747 13.56 8.54 -10.79
N ALA A 748 12.39 7.95 -10.48
CA ALA A 748 11.91 7.86 -9.10
C ALA A 748 12.94 7.12 -8.22
N PHE A 749 13.55 6.03 -8.73
CA PHE A 749 14.58 5.26 -8.03
C PHE A 749 15.80 6.09 -7.69
N LYS A 750 16.34 6.78 -8.70
CA LYS A 750 17.48 7.70 -8.55
C LYS A 750 17.14 8.84 -7.58
N SER A 751 15.90 9.32 -7.59
CA SER A 751 15.43 10.37 -6.68
C SER A 751 15.39 9.93 -5.21
N ILE A 752 14.72 8.80 -4.91
CA ILE A 752 14.67 8.27 -3.52
C ILE A 752 16.07 7.96 -3.02
N GLN A 753 16.93 7.37 -3.86
CA GLN A 753 18.32 7.09 -3.49
C GLN A 753 19.10 8.38 -3.15
N ARG A 754 18.90 9.48 -3.88
CA ARG A 754 19.50 10.79 -3.56
C ARG A 754 18.97 11.36 -2.25
N LEU A 755 17.66 11.23 -2.01
CA LEU A 755 16.98 11.75 -0.81
C LEU A 755 17.35 10.99 0.47
N ARG A 756 17.48 9.66 0.39
CA ARG A 756 17.77 8.76 1.53
C ARG A 756 19.26 8.50 1.75
N GLY A 757 20.09 8.77 0.74
CA GLY A 757 21.54 8.59 0.79
C GLY A 757 22.00 7.20 0.36
N LYS A 758 23.31 7.07 0.07
CA LYS A 758 23.91 5.82 -0.46
C LYS A 758 23.88 4.64 0.51
N GLU A 759 23.80 4.94 1.81
CA GLU A 759 23.73 3.94 2.89
C GLU A 759 22.32 3.33 3.02
N TYR A 760 21.30 3.94 2.39
CA TYR A 760 19.97 3.38 2.39
C TYR A 760 19.92 2.17 1.45
N PRO A 761 19.54 0.97 1.93
CA PRO A 761 19.59 -0.25 1.13
C PRO A 761 18.83 -0.10 -0.19
N LEU A 762 19.44 -0.49 -1.31
CA LEU A 762 18.79 -0.42 -2.63
C LEU A 762 17.50 -1.24 -2.69
N SER A 763 17.40 -2.33 -1.93
CA SER A 763 16.19 -3.13 -1.75
C SER A 763 15.09 -2.40 -0.99
N GLN A 764 15.44 -1.48 -0.07
CA GLN A 764 14.47 -0.64 0.63
C GLN A 764 14.09 0.59 -0.21
N VAL A 765 15.02 1.16 -0.97
CA VAL A 765 14.67 2.10 -2.05
C VAL A 765 13.70 1.42 -3.01
N GLN A 766 13.95 0.13 -3.30
CA GLN A 766 13.07 -0.69 -4.10
C GLN A 766 11.71 -0.76 -3.39
N SER A 767 11.58 -1.38 -2.23
CA SER A 767 10.36 -1.39 -1.40
C SER A 767 9.63 -0.04 -1.28
N ASP A 768 10.31 1.11 -1.15
CA ASP A 768 9.64 2.41 -1.00
C ASP A 768 9.01 2.92 -2.30
N ILE A 769 9.69 2.73 -3.43
CA ILE A 769 9.10 3.06 -4.72
C ILE A 769 7.99 2.06 -4.97
N ASP A 770 8.29 0.79 -4.62
CA ASP A 770 7.41 -0.35 -4.46
C ASP A 770 6.08 0.21 -3.96
N ASP A 771 6.20 0.76 -2.79
CA ASP A 771 5.10 1.24 -2.05
C ASP A 771 4.30 2.33 -2.79
N ILE A 772 4.97 3.37 -3.21
CA ILE A 772 4.28 4.55 -3.75
C ILE A 772 3.58 4.25 -5.10
N ALA A 773 4.15 3.38 -5.91
CA ALA A 773 3.74 3.18 -7.28
C ALA A 773 2.44 2.37 -7.41
N GLN A 774 2.22 1.36 -6.55
CA GLN A 774 0.96 0.61 -6.48
C GLN A 774 -0.22 1.49 -6.07
N HIS A 775 -0.05 2.40 -5.10
CA HIS A 775 -1.09 3.35 -4.73
C HIS A 775 -1.45 4.32 -5.87
N ILE A 776 -0.44 4.84 -6.57
CA ILE A 776 -0.65 5.76 -7.71
C ILE A 776 -1.34 5.05 -8.89
N ALA A 777 -0.99 3.80 -9.17
CA ALA A 777 -1.63 3.01 -10.23
C ALA A 777 -3.12 2.79 -9.94
N LEU A 778 -3.44 2.40 -8.70
CA LEU A 778 -4.81 2.18 -8.23
C LEU A 778 -5.66 3.47 -8.24
N GLU A 779 -5.06 4.60 -7.90
CA GLU A 779 -5.71 5.91 -7.96
C GLU A 779 -5.95 6.38 -9.42
N ARG A 780 -5.04 6.05 -10.34
CA ARG A 780 -5.22 6.30 -11.78
C ARG A 780 -6.31 5.41 -12.40
N GLU A 781 -6.51 4.18 -11.92
CA GLU A 781 -7.59 3.31 -12.38
C GLU A 781 -8.99 3.83 -12.00
N LEU A 782 -9.09 4.59 -10.89
CA LEU A 782 -10.30 5.33 -10.52
C LEU A 782 -10.58 6.53 -11.44
N GLU A 783 -9.53 7.19 -11.91
CA GLU A 783 -9.58 8.47 -12.60
C GLU A 783 -9.31 8.28 -14.09
N ALA A 784 -10.36 7.98 -14.87
CA ALA A 784 -10.30 7.80 -16.33
C ALA A 784 -9.62 8.98 -17.08
N SER A 785 -9.54 10.16 -16.45
CA SER A 785 -8.69 11.28 -16.83
C SER A 785 -8.51 12.20 -15.62
N SER A 786 -7.34 12.84 -15.44
CA SER A 786 -7.15 13.79 -14.33
C SER A 786 -7.69 15.18 -14.73
N SER A 787 -9.00 15.41 -14.64
CA SER A 787 -9.59 16.73 -14.93
C SER A 787 -9.74 17.57 -13.65
N TYR A 788 -9.90 18.89 -13.78
CA TYR A 788 -10.23 19.75 -12.62
C TYR A 788 -11.63 19.48 -12.06
N LEU A 789 -12.52 18.88 -12.86
CA LEU A 789 -13.87 18.54 -12.41
C LEU A 789 -13.87 17.40 -11.39
N ASP A 790 -12.83 16.56 -11.39
CA ASP A 790 -12.73 15.42 -10.49
C ASP A 790 -12.48 15.85 -9.04
N LEU A 791 -11.96 17.06 -8.82
CA LEU A 791 -11.86 17.70 -7.50
C LEU A 791 -13.21 17.83 -6.77
N PHE A 792 -14.32 17.82 -7.51
CA PHE A 792 -15.67 18.03 -7.00
C PHE A 792 -16.53 16.76 -7.01
N LYS A 793 -15.94 15.61 -7.34
CA LYS A 793 -16.62 14.30 -7.38
C LYS A 793 -16.21 13.40 -6.22
N GLY A 794 -17.04 12.39 -5.96
CA GLY A 794 -16.74 11.30 -5.02
C GLY A 794 -16.18 11.76 -3.67
N THR A 795 -15.06 11.17 -3.29
CA THR A 795 -14.33 11.44 -2.04
C THR A 795 -13.50 12.71 -2.11
N ASP A 796 -13.07 13.11 -3.30
CA ASP A 796 -12.23 14.28 -3.54
C ASP A 796 -12.97 15.59 -3.34
N LYS A 797 -14.30 15.61 -3.50
CA LYS A 797 -15.13 16.73 -3.04
C LYS A 797 -14.89 17.06 -1.57
N ARG A 798 -14.81 16.04 -0.70
CA ARG A 798 -14.58 16.23 0.73
C ARG A 798 -13.15 16.69 1.00
N ARG A 799 -12.17 16.09 0.31
CA ARG A 799 -10.75 16.47 0.44
C ARG A 799 -10.51 17.90 -0.01
N THR A 800 -11.00 18.29 -1.19
CA THR A 800 -10.95 19.67 -1.70
C THR A 800 -11.65 20.62 -0.74
N GLY A 801 -12.81 20.26 -0.19
CA GLY A 801 -13.49 21.06 0.82
C GLY A 801 -12.68 21.25 2.11
N ILE A 802 -11.92 20.24 2.54
CA ILE A 802 -10.99 20.36 3.69
C ILE A 802 -9.83 21.29 3.34
N VAL A 803 -9.18 21.12 2.19
CA VAL A 803 -8.05 21.95 1.75
C VAL A 803 -8.46 23.41 1.62
N VAL A 804 -9.55 23.68 0.87
CA VAL A 804 -10.12 25.02 0.70
C VAL A 804 -10.52 25.60 2.06
N GLY A 805 -11.20 24.82 2.92
CA GLY A 805 -11.64 25.27 4.24
C GLY A 805 -10.47 25.68 5.15
N VAL A 806 -9.45 24.83 5.28
CA VAL A 806 -8.29 25.12 6.14
C VAL A 806 -7.56 26.39 5.67
N LEU A 807 -7.31 26.53 4.36
CA LEU A 807 -6.59 27.68 3.80
C LEU A 807 -7.43 28.96 3.76
N LEU A 808 -8.76 28.86 3.63
CA LEU A 808 -9.65 30.02 3.76
C LEU A 808 -9.75 30.49 5.21
N PHE A 809 -9.92 29.57 6.16
CA PHE A 809 -10.04 29.92 7.58
C PHE A 809 -8.74 30.48 8.16
N GLN A 810 -7.58 30.13 7.61
CA GLN A 810 -6.33 30.83 7.92
C GLN A 810 -6.43 32.34 7.65
N VAL A 811 -7.01 32.74 6.52
CA VAL A 811 -7.11 34.16 6.14
C VAL A 811 -8.28 34.83 6.86
N LEU A 812 -9.40 34.13 6.99
CA LEU A 812 -10.60 34.59 7.69
C LEU A 812 -10.40 34.72 9.21
N SER A 813 -9.35 34.14 9.79
CA SER A 813 -9.01 34.37 11.20
C SER A 813 -8.57 35.81 11.48
N GLY A 814 -8.27 36.60 10.43
CA GLY A 814 -7.85 37.99 10.55
C GLY A 814 -6.33 38.18 10.53
N ILE A 815 -5.54 37.14 10.25
CA ILE A 815 -4.07 37.27 10.17
C ILE A 815 -3.63 38.29 9.10
N THR A 816 -4.30 38.32 7.95
CA THR A 816 -4.00 39.27 6.87
C THR A 816 -4.22 40.70 7.31
N PHE A 817 -5.26 40.96 8.10
CA PHE A 817 -5.50 42.28 8.68
C PHE A 817 -4.31 42.72 9.53
N ILE A 818 -3.86 41.87 10.46
CA ILE A 818 -2.73 42.18 11.34
C ILE A 818 -1.43 42.34 10.56
N ASN A 819 -1.12 41.45 9.64
CA ASN A 819 0.17 41.48 8.93
C ASN A 819 0.26 42.59 7.87
N SER A 820 -0.82 42.87 7.15
CA SER A 820 -0.80 43.86 6.07
C SER A 820 -1.14 45.27 6.53
N TYR A 821 -1.95 45.42 7.59
CA TYR A 821 -2.43 46.73 8.06
C TYR A 821 -2.14 47.01 9.53
N GLY A 822 -1.50 46.10 10.26
CA GLY A 822 -1.21 46.23 11.69
C GLY A 822 -0.45 47.50 12.04
N THR A 823 0.58 47.88 11.28
CA THR A 823 1.33 49.12 11.52
C THR A 823 0.43 50.35 11.41
N TYR A 824 -0.36 50.46 10.34
CA TYR A 824 -1.32 51.56 10.22
C TYR A 824 -2.37 51.52 11.35
N PHE A 825 -2.89 50.33 11.64
CA PHE A 825 -3.89 50.12 12.69
C PHE A 825 -3.40 50.53 14.08
N PHE A 826 -2.18 50.17 14.44
CA PHE A 826 -1.54 50.60 15.69
C PHE A 826 -1.30 52.11 15.72
N GLN A 827 -0.89 52.70 14.58
CA GLN A 827 -0.69 54.14 14.46
C GLN A 827 -1.99 54.91 14.66
N VAL A 828 -3.08 54.53 13.99
CA VAL A 828 -4.40 55.17 14.18
C VAL A 828 -5.00 54.89 15.56
N SER A 829 -4.54 53.82 16.23
CA SER A 829 -4.89 53.52 17.63
C SER A 829 -4.02 54.28 18.65
N GLY A 830 -3.14 55.18 18.21
CA GLY A 830 -2.35 56.06 19.07
C GLY A 830 -1.09 55.42 19.67
N ILE A 831 -0.62 54.30 19.13
CA ILE A 831 0.61 53.62 19.60
C ILE A 831 1.84 54.26 18.96
N SER A 832 2.85 54.60 19.76
CA SER A 832 4.14 55.10 19.30
C SER A 832 5.14 53.97 18.99
N ASN A 833 6.19 54.25 18.20
CA ASN A 833 7.22 53.28 17.79
C ASN A 833 6.66 52.04 17.08
N VAL A 834 5.78 52.29 16.11
CA VAL A 834 4.96 51.24 15.49
C VAL A 834 5.78 50.16 14.78
N PHE A 835 6.90 50.53 14.17
CA PHE A 835 7.82 49.59 13.53
C PHE A 835 8.46 48.62 14.55
N VAL A 836 8.84 49.09 15.74
CA VAL A 836 9.36 48.24 16.83
C VAL A 836 8.29 47.27 17.32
N VAL A 837 7.04 47.73 17.48
CA VAL A 837 5.91 46.86 17.84
C VAL A 837 5.71 45.76 16.79
N THR A 838 5.83 46.09 15.50
CA THR A 838 5.77 45.10 14.42
C THR A 838 6.92 44.08 14.48
N VAL A 839 8.13 44.50 14.85
CA VAL A 839 9.26 43.57 15.09
C VAL A 839 8.95 42.64 16.27
N ILE A 840 8.42 43.16 17.39
CA ILE A 840 8.02 42.36 18.56
C ILE A 840 6.95 41.33 18.16
N ALA A 841 5.92 41.76 17.42
CA ALA A 841 4.87 40.88 16.92
C ALA A 841 5.44 39.76 16.03
N SER A 842 6.38 40.06 15.14
CA SER A 842 7.08 39.06 14.32
C SER A 842 7.89 38.05 15.15
N VAL A 843 8.54 38.50 16.23
CA VAL A 843 9.27 37.61 17.16
C VAL A 843 8.31 36.70 17.92
N CYS A 844 7.17 37.21 18.39
CA CYS A 844 6.14 36.40 19.03
C CYS A 844 5.53 35.35 18.08
N GLN A 845 5.32 35.73 16.82
CA GLN A 845 4.91 34.78 15.79
C GLN A 845 5.97 33.69 15.57
N LEU A 846 7.25 34.06 15.53
CA LEU A 846 8.32 33.06 15.40
C LEU A 846 8.39 32.13 16.63
N SER A 847 8.18 32.63 17.84
CA SER A 847 8.20 31.80 19.04
C SER A 847 7.02 30.82 19.10
N GLY A 848 5.82 31.21 18.66
CA GLY A 848 4.68 30.31 18.49
C GLY A 848 4.99 29.12 17.59
N LEU A 849 5.70 29.40 16.50
CA LEU A 849 6.16 28.37 15.57
C LEU A 849 7.22 27.44 16.19
N LEU A 850 8.17 27.98 16.96
CA LEU A 850 9.17 27.17 17.67
C LEU A 850 8.54 26.23 18.70
N VAL A 851 7.45 26.66 19.36
CA VAL A 851 6.67 25.82 20.30
C VAL A 851 5.83 24.76 19.55
N MET A 852 5.39 25.04 18.32
CA MET A 852 4.59 24.11 17.53
C MET A 852 5.36 22.83 17.15
N TYR A 853 6.66 22.94 16.82
CA TYR A 853 7.48 21.78 16.46
C TYR A 853 7.49 20.64 17.51
N PRO A 854 7.83 20.88 18.78
CA PRO A 854 7.73 19.84 19.81
C PRO A 854 6.28 19.43 20.05
N THR A 855 5.32 20.36 19.95
CA THR A 855 3.89 20.09 20.16
C THR A 855 3.33 19.03 19.20
N MET A 856 3.71 19.07 17.92
CA MET A 856 3.27 18.10 16.90
C MET A 856 3.71 16.66 17.17
N ARG A 857 4.64 16.42 18.10
CA ARG A 857 5.08 15.09 18.49
C ARG A 857 4.08 14.39 19.41
N PHE A 858 3.35 15.14 20.24
CA PHE A 858 2.45 14.59 21.25
C PHE A 858 0.99 15.04 21.09
N MET A 859 0.71 16.11 20.35
CA MET A 859 -0.65 16.53 19.97
C MET A 859 -0.92 16.23 18.49
N GLY A 860 -2.13 15.77 18.20
CA GLY A 860 -2.62 15.59 16.83
C GLY A 860 -2.90 16.92 16.12
N ARG A 861 -2.91 16.92 14.78
CA ARG A 861 -3.06 18.12 13.95
C ARG A 861 -4.41 18.78 14.18
N ARG A 862 -5.47 17.96 14.29
CA ARG A 862 -6.83 18.44 14.57
C ARG A 862 -6.93 19.10 15.93
N ALA A 863 -6.26 18.56 16.94
CA ALA A 863 -6.27 19.12 18.29
C ALA A 863 -5.59 20.49 18.32
N ILE A 864 -4.44 20.63 17.66
CA ILE A 864 -3.71 21.90 17.58
C ILE A 864 -4.57 22.99 16.91
N LEU A 865 -5.23 22.68 15.79
CA LEU A 865 -6.09 23.65 15.10
C LEU A 865 -7.33 24.08 15.92
N LEU A 866 -7.93 23.16 16.67
CA LEU A 866 -9.05 23.48 17.57
C LEU A 866 -8.63 24.38 18.73
N TRP A 867 -7.56 24.01 19.45
CA TRP A 867 -7.04 24.82 20.55
C TRP A 867 -6.53 26.18 20.06
N GLY A 868 -5.94 26.19 18.86
CA GLY A 868 -5.53 27.39 18.14
C GLY A 868 -6.68 28.36 17.89
N ALA A 869 -7.74 27.88 17.22
CA ALA A 869 -8.91 28.71 16.93
C ALA A 869 -9.57 29.23 18.22
N ALA A 870 -9.64 28.42 19.27
CA ALA A 870 -10.18 28.86 20.55
C ALA A 870 -9.33 29.99 21.18
N ALA A 871 -8.00 29.83 21.20
CA ALA A 871 -7.08 30.82 21.75
C ALA A 871 -7.06 32.11 20.91
N GLU A 872 -7.07 32.01 19.58
CA GLU A 872 -7.17 33.14 18.66
C GLU A 872 -8.47 33.91 18.85
N ALA A 873 -9.61 33.22 18.94
CA ALA A 873 -10.90 33.85 19.20
C ALA A 873 -10.90 34.61 20.52
N VAL A 874 -10.37 34.00 21.59
CA VAL A 874 -10.24 34.68 22.90
C VAL A 874 -9.40 35.95 22.77
N CYS A 875 -8.30 35.93 22.02
CA CYS A 875 -7.48 37.13 21.81
C CYS A 875 -8.25 38.22 21.06
N LEU A 876 -8.90 37.88 19.95
CA LEU A 876 -9.65 38.84 19.12
C LEU A 876 -10.86 39.43 19.84
N PHE A 877 -11.62 38.61 20.59
CA PHE A 877 -12.71 39.11 21.41
C PHE A 877 -12.21 39.97 22.57
N THR A 878 -11.06 39.64 23.17
CA THR A 878 -10.50 40.47 24.24
C THR A 878 -10.11 41.85 23.72
N ILE A 879 -9.47 41.93 22.56
CA ILE A 879 -9.17 43.21 21.88
C ILE A 879 -10.47 44.01 21.67
N ALA A 880 -11.50 43.38 21.12
CA ALA A 880 -12.76 44.05 20.80
C ALA A 880 -13.55 44.51 22.04
N ILE A 881 -13.63 43.67 23.07
CA ILE A 881 -14.34 43.96 24.32
C ILE A 881 -13.65 45.10 25.08
N VAL A 882 -12.32 45.09 25.15
CA VAL A 882 -11.56 46.16 25.84
C VAL A 882 -11.65 47.47 25.09
N ASP A 883 -11.65 47.46 23.75
CA ASP A 883 -11.88 48.66 22.92
C ASP A 883 -13.27 49.27 23.15
N VAL A 884 -14.30 48.44 23.38
CA VAL A 884 -15.65 48.91 23.74
C VAL A 884 -15.70 49.42 25.18
N ALA A 885 -15.09 48.70 26.13
CA ALA A 885 -15.20 49.00 27.56
C ALA A 885 -14.36 50.21 27.99
N ALA A 886 -13.23 50.48 27.32
CA ALA A 886 -12.32 51.57 27.68
C ALA A 886 -11.67 52.22 26.43
N PRO A 887 -12.48 52.81 25.52
CA PRO A 887 -12.00 53.34 24.24
C PRO A 887 -10.95 54.43 24.44
N GLY A 888 -9.86 54.39 23.66
CA GLY A 888 -8.79 55.39 23.69
C GLY A 888 -7.91 55.40 24.96
N SER A 889 -8.12 54.45 25.89
CA SER A 889 -7.33 54.37 27.12
C SER A 889 -5.93 53.76 26.89
N ASN A 890 -4.95 54.13 27.73
CA ASN A 890 -3.64 53.48 27.74
C ASN A 890 -3.71 51.97 28.01
N ALA A 891 -4.73 51.53 28.76
CA ALA A 891 -4.98 50.12 29.01
C ALA A 891 -5.45 49.40 27.73
N ALA A 892 -6.33 50.02 26.95
CA ALA A 892 -6.78 49.47 25.67
C ALA A 892 -5.64 49.39 24.65
N ALA A 893 -4.78 50.40 24.57
CA ALA A 893 -3.60 50.36 23.69
C ALA A 893 -2.62 49.22 24.07
N LYS A 894 -2.31 49.05 25.37
CA LYS A 894 -1.46 47.95 25.85
C LYS A 894 -2.10 46.58 25.63
N CYS A 895 -3.41 46.46 25.88
CA CYS A 895 -4.17 45.25 25.63
C CYS A 895 -4.15 44.88 24.15
N LEU A 896 -4.36 45.86 23.27
CA LEU A 896 -4.32 45.67 21.83
C LEU A 896 -2.98 45.07 21.38
N VAL A 897 -1.87 45.67 21.80
CA VAL A 897 -0.53 45.14 21.45
C VAL A 897 -0.33 43.73 22.01
N ALA A 898 -0.57 43.52 23.31
CA ALA A 898 -0.33 42.25 23.97
C ALA A 898 -1.14 41.10 23.35
N PHE A 899 -2.45 41.31 23.14
CA PHE A 899 -3.32 40.29 22.56
C PHE A 899 -3.13 40.12 21.06
N THR A 900 -2.63 41.13 20.34
CA THR A 900 -2.20 40.95 18.94
C THR A 900 -0.94 40.09 18.86
N CYS A 901 0.02 40.28 19.76
CA CYS A 901 1.20 39.41 19.86
C CYS A 901 0.82 37.97 20.24
N LEU A 902 -0.09 37.78 21.20
CA LEU A 902 -0.60 36.46 21.57
C LEU A 902 -1.41 35.81 20.45
N PHE A 903 -2.25 36.57 19.75
CA PHE A 903 -2.96 36.10 18.57
C PHE A 903 -1.97 35.60 17.52
N GLY A 904 -0.93 36.39 17.20
CA GLY A 904 0.12 35.98 16.27
C GLY A 904 0.85 34.72 16.71
N PHE A 905 1.17 34.60 18.01
CA PHE A 905 1.76 33.38 18.58
C PHE A 905 0.86 32.16 18.40
N PHE A 906 -0.42 32.25 18.76
CA PHE A 906 -1.35 31.12 18.64
C PHE A 906 -1.65 30.77 17.18
N PHE A 907 -1.69 31.77 16.30
CA PHE A 907 -1.82 31.58 14.87
C PHE A 907 -0.67 30.75 14.30
N THR A 908 0.58 31.15 14.53
CA THR A 908 1.72 30.39 14.01
C THR A 908 1.92 29.05 14.74
N TRP A 909 1.51 28.98 16.01
CA TRP A 909 1.48 27.71 16.74
C TRP A 909 0.48 26.71 16.15
N SER A 910 -0.59 27.20 15.51
CA SER A 910 -1.69 26.38 15.02
C SER A 910 -1.99 26.59 13.53
N TRP A 911 -2.96 27.43 13.17
CA TRP A 911 -3.50 27.57 11.82
C TRP A 911 -2.43 27.94 10.81
N GLY A 912 -1.50 28.84 11.13
CA GLY A 912 -0.41 29.24 10.26
C GLY A 912 0.41 28.04 9.77
N ALA A 913 0.98 27.25 10.67
CA ALA A 913 1.86 26.15 10.27
C ALA A 913 1.11 24.85 9.97
N VAL A 914 0.21 24.45 10.85
CA VAL A 914 -0.50 23.17 10.76
C VAL A 914 -1.55 23.19 9.66
N GLY A 915 -2.06 24.37 9.28
CA GLY A 915 -2.98 24.50 8.16
C GLY A 915 -2.36 24.06 6.83
N TRP A 916 -1.11 24.45 6.55
CA TRP A 916 -0.37 23.99 5.37
C TRP A 916 -0.09 22.48 5.39
N VAL A 917 0.18 21.92 6.58
CA VAL A 917 0.38 20.48 6.78
C VAL A 917 -0.88 19.72 6.39
N VAL A 918 -2.03 20.07 6.99
CA VAL A 918 -3.29 19.37 6.73
C VAL A 918 -3.75 19.56 5.29
N ALA A 919 -3.57 20.76 4.72
CA ALA A 919 -3.88 21.00 3.32
C ALA A 919 -3.09 20.04 2.40
N SER A 920 -1.79 19.84 2.66
CA SER A 920 -0.94 18.97 1.85
C SER A 920 -1.16 17.47 2.11
N GLU A 921 -1.62 17.09 3.32
CA GLU A 921 -1.91 15.70 3.69
C GLU A 921 -3.31 15.25 3.25
N ALA A 922 -4.29 16.14 3.14
CA ALA A 922 -5.66 15.81 2.78
C ALA A 922 -5.86 15.52 1.28
N SER A 923 -5.02 16.12 0.42
CA SER A 923 -5.10 15.93 -1.02
C SER A 923 -4.63 14.53 -1.45
N SER A 924 -5.36 13.91 -2.36
CA SER A 924 -5.01 12.64 -2.98
C SER A 924 -3.70 12.76 -3.79
N THR A 925 -3.07 11.65 -4.20
CA THR A 925 -1.75 11.69 -4.84
C THR A 925 -1.81 12.16 -6.30
N THR A 926 -2.84 11.76 -7.05
CA THR A 926 -3.02 12.16 -8.47
C THR A 926 -3.54 13.59 -8.63
N LEU A 927 -4.44 14.03 -7.74
CA LEU A 927 -5.04 15.37 -7.78
C LEU A 927 -4.32 16.38 -6.89
N ARG A 928 -3.20 16.00 -6.26
CA ARG A 928 -2.45 16.82 -5.29
C ARG A 928 -2.22 18.25 -5.75
N SER A 929 -1.54 18.42 -6.89
CA SER A 929 -1.18 19.74 -7.42
C SER A 929 -2.41 20.59 -7.78
N LYS A 930 -3.50 19.98 -8.24
CA LYS A 930 -4.74 20.69 -8.60
C LYS A 930 -5.55 21.08 -7.37
N THR A 931 -5.65 20.18 -6.40
CA THR A 931 -6.34 20.42 -5.12
C THR A 931 -5.67 21.54 -4.36
N GLN A 932 -4.33 21.51 -4.27
CA GLN A 932 -3.54 22.60 -3.68
C GLN A 932 -3.73 23.91 -4.45
N SER A 933 -3.62 23.87 -5.78
CA SER A 933 -3.81 25.05 -6.64
C SER A 933 -5.16 25.75 -6.41
N VAL A 934 -6.27 24.98 -6.37
CA VAL A 934 -7.61 25.53 -6.08
C VAL A 934 -7.71 26.06 -4.65
N GLY A 935 -7.19 25.32 -3.68
CA GLY A 935 -7.17 25.73 -2.28
C GLY A 935 -6.43 27.04 -2.05
N THR A 936 -5.22 27.16 -2.57
CA THR A 936 -4.42 28.39 -2.43
C THR A 936 -4.99 29.52 -3.25
N ALA A 937 -5.52 29.26 -4.46
CA ALA A 937 -6.17 30.30 -5.26
C ALA A 937 -7.41 30.87 -4.54
N ALA A 938 -8.23 30.02 -3.91
CA ALA A 938 -9.37 30.45 -3.11
C ALA A 938 -8.92 31.29 -1.89
N SER A 939 -7.87 30.83 -1.20
CA SER A 939 -7.25 31.56 -0.08
C SER A 939 -6.75 32.94 -0.52
N TRP A 940 -5.95 33.02 -1.59
CA TRP A 940 -5.45 34.29 -2.12
C TRP A 940 -6.55 35.20 -2.67
N ALA A 941 -7.59 34.65 -3.30
CA ALA A 941 -8.75 35.43 -3.72
C ALA A 941 -9.50 36.01 -2.52
N MET A 942 -9.63 35.25 -1.44
CA MET A 942 -10.18 35.77 -0.18
C MET A 942 -9.27 36.84 0.44
N THR A 943 -7.95 36.68 0.35
CA THR A 943 -6.98 37.71 0.75
C THR A 943 -7.16 38.99 -0.05
N VAL A 944 -7.48 38.93 -1.36
CA VAL A 944 -7.85 40.11 -2.16
C VAL A 944 -9.12 40.76 -1.63
N VAL A 945 -10.15 39.98 -1.30
CA VAL A 945 -11.39 40.53 -0.72
C VAL A 945 -11.11 41.22 0.61
N ILE A 946 -10.34 40.59 1.49
CA ILE A 946 -9.99 41.14 2.80
C ILE A 946 -9.12 42.39 2.67
N SER A 947 -8.18 42.44 1.72
CA SER A 947 -7.34 43.62 1.50
C SER A 947 -8.12 44.83 0.99
N VAL A 948 -9.26 44.61 0.33
CA VAL A 948 -10.19 45.68 -0.06
C VAL A 948 -11.09 46.09 1.12
N VAL A 949 -11.61 45.13 1.87
CA VAL A 949 -12.59 45.38 2.95
C VAL A 949 -11.94 46.00 4.19
N VAL A 950 -10.77 45.51 4.61
CA VAL A 950 -10.14 45.90 5.88
C VAL A 950 -9.85 47.40 5.98
N PRO A 951 -9.26 48.08 4.97
CA PRO A 951 -9.07 49.52 5.02
C PRO A 951 -10.36 50.30 5.30
N TYR A 952 -11.50 49.88 4.74
CA TYR A 952 -12.80 50.51 5.03
C TYR A 952 -13.23 50.30 6.49
N LEU A 953 -12.93 49.14 7.08
CA LEU A 953 -13.26 48.84 8.47
C LEU A 953 -12.48 49.69 9.47
N ILE A 954 -11.19 49.94 9.22
CA ILE A 954 -10.28 50.58 10.20
C ILE A 954 -10.03 52.07 9.96
N ASN A 955 -10.30 52.60 8.75
CA ASN A 955 -10.02 53.99 8.45
C ASN A 955 -10.96 54.93 9.24
N PRO A 956 -10.43 55.97 9.92
CA PRO A 956 -11.23 56.97 10.62
C PRO A 956 -12.29 57.69 9.78
N THR A 957 -12.09 57.78 8.46
CA THR A 957 -13.04 58.45 7.54
C THR A 957 -14.12 57.52 6.97
N ALA A 958 -14.12 56.24 7.35
CA ALA A 958 -15.06 55.23 6.89
C ALA A 958 -15.79 54.58 8.09
N ALA A 959 -15.74 53.24 8.25
CA ALA A 959 -16.47 52.56 9.33
C ALA A 959 -15.85 52.77 10.72
N ASN A 960 -14.56 53.14 10.78
CA ASN A 960 -13.84 53.49 12.01
C ASN A 960 -14.08 52.52 13.19
N LEU A 961 -14.02 51.22 12.92
CA LEU A 961 -14.36 50.21 13.91
C LEU A 961 -13.29 50.05 15.01
N GLY A 962 -12.06 50.52 14.79
CA GLY A 962 -10.98 50.39 15.76
C GLY A 962 -10.76 48.94 16.20
N GLY A 963 -10.60 48.70 17.50
CA GLY A 963 -10.47 47.33 18.05
C GLY A 963 -11.70 46.44 17.84
N LYS A 964 -12.89 47.00 17.56
CA LYS A 964 -14.14 46.24 17.37
C LYS A 964 -14.10 45.33 16.14
N VAL A 965 -13.15 45.54 15.23
CA VAL A 965 -12.86 44.61 14.13
C VAL A 965 -12.57 43.18 14.66
N GLY A 966 -12.10 43.05 15.90
CA GLY A 966 -11.94 41.77 16.59
C GLY A 966 -13.26 40.99 16.78
N PHE A 967 -14.44 41.62 16.81
CA PHE A 967 -15.71 40.89 16.83
C PHE A 967 -15.99 40.17 15.50
N ILE A 968 -15.60 40.78 14.37
CA ILE A 968 -15.80 40.20 13.04
C ILE A 968 -14.89 38.99 12.88
N PHE A 969 -13.58 39.19 13.03
CA PHE A 969 -12.62 38.10 12.85
C PHE A 969 -12.71 37.07 13.98
N GLY A 970 -12.96 37.46 15.23
CA GLY A 970 -13.21 36.53 16.34
C GLY A 970 -14.44 35.65 16.09
N GLY A 971 -15.52 36.22 15.54
CA GLY A 971 -16.71 35.47 15.12
C GLY A 971 -16.40 34.48 14.00
N LEU A 972 -15.66 34.89 12.97
CA LEU A 972 -15.21 34.01 11.89
C LEU A 972 -14.30 32.89 12.41
N THR A 973 -13.45 33.16 13.40
CA THR A 973 -12.60 32.15 14.05
C THR A 973 -13.42 31.16 14.89
N ILE A 974 -14.53 31.57 15.52
CA ILE A 974 -15.47 30.62 16.14
C ILE A 974 -16.12 29.72 15.07
N ILE A 975 -16.51 30.28 13.93
CA ILE A 975 -17.03 29.48 12.81
C ILE A 975 -15.97 28.49 12.33
N ALA A 976 -14.71 28.91 12.23
CA ALA A 976 -13.58 28.03 11.92
C ALA A 976 -13.43 26.90 12.94
N PHE A 977 -13.57 27.19 14.25
CA PHE A 977 -13.56 26.19 15.31
C PHE A 977 -14.68 25.16 15.14
N ILE A 978 -15.92 25.62 14.92
CA ILE A 978 -17.09 24.75 14.73
C ILE A 978 -16.89 23.87 13.50
N TRP A 979 -16.45 24.47 12.39
CA TRP A 979 -16.15 23.74 11.16
C TRP A 979 -15.04 22.70 11.38
N ALA A 980 -13.94 23.07 12.03
CA ALA A 980 -12.84 22.16 12.33
C ALA A 980 -13.28 21.03 13.27
N TYR A 981 -14.21 21.30 14.18
CA TYR A 981 -14.71 20.28 15.09
C TYR A 981 -15.48 19.18 14.36
N PHE A 982 -16.34 19.54 13.40
CA PHE A 982 -17.20 18.59 12.69
C PHE A 982 -16.57 17.99 11.42
N TYR A 983 -15.84 18.80 10.65
CA TYR A 983 -15.45 18.46 9.28
C TYR A 983 -13.98 18.05 9.14
N LEU A 984 -13.10 18.55 10.00
CA LEU A 984 -11.66 18.32 9.91
C LEU A 984 -11.25 16.97 10.55
N PRO A 985 -10.62 16.05 9.79
CA PRO A 985 -10.11 14.80 10.32
C PRO A 985 -8.76 14.94 11.02
N GLU A 986 -8.35 13.92 11.79
CA GLU A 986 -6.99 13.80 12.31
C GLU A 986 -6.09 13.10 11.28
N THR A 987 -5.06 13.79 10.78
CA THR A 987 -4.12 13.28 9.78
C THR A 987 -2.78 12.82 10.35
N GLY A 988 -2.48 13.17 11.62
CA GLY A 988 -1.19 12.93 12.24
C GLY A 988 -0.85 11.45 12.41
N GLY A 989 0.39 11.09 12.09
CA GLY A 989 0.91 9.74 12.27
C GLY A 989 0.41 8.73 11.24
N ARG A 990 -0.15 9.21 10.12
CA ARG A 990 -0.62 8.38 9.00
C ARG A 990 0.21 8.59 7.74
N SER A 991 0.45 7.52 6.99
CA SER A 991 1.00 7.65 5.63
C SER A 991 -0.01 8.34 4.70
N LEU A 992 0.43 8.87 3.56
CA LEU A 992 -0.53 9.52 2.62
C LEU A 992 -1.51 8.48 2.08
N GLU A 993 -0.99 7.29 1.90
CA GLU A 993 -1.64 6.08 1.47
C GLU A 993 -2.74 5.62 2.46
N GLU A 994 -2.47 5.65 3.77
CA GLU A 994 -3.46 5.38 4.82
C GLU A 994 -4.54 6.47 4.90
N LEU A 995 -4.18 7.74 4.63
CA LEU A 995 -5.16 8.82 4.52
C LEU A 995 -6.06 8.58 3.32
N ASP A 996 -5.50 8.07 2.23
CA ASP A 996 -6.27 7.81 1.03
C ASP A 996 -7.34 6.73 1.27
N GLU A 997 -6.99 5.65 1.98
CA GLU A 997 -7.91 4.64 2.49
C GLU A 997 -9.03 5.25 3.33
N LEU A 998 -8.70 6.06 4.33
CA LEU A 998 -9.69 6.65 5.23
C LEU A 998 -10.75 7.52 4.52
N PHE A 999 -10.35 8.21 3.44
CA PHE A 999 -11.28 9.00 2.64
C PHE A 999 -12.14 8.13 1.73
N LEU A 1000 -11.56 7.10 1.10
CA LEU A 1000 -12.26 6.12 0.28
C LEU A 1000 -13.32 5.34 1.06
N ASP A 1001 -12.99 4.93 2.29
CA ASP A 1001 -13.85 4.24 3.25
C ASP A 1001 -14.97 5.13 3.81
N ARG A 1002 -14.98 6.42 3.45
CA ARG A 1002 -15.93 7.44 3.90
C ARG A 1002 -16.04 7.53 5.43
N ILE A 1003 -14.92 7.31 6.13
CA ILE A 1003 -14.90 7.34 7.60
C ILE A 1003 -15.26 8.75 8.10
N PRO A 1004 -16.13 8.88 9.11
CA PRO A 1004 -16.41 10.17 9.72
C PRO A 1004 -15.15 10.84 10.26
N ALA A 1005 -15.00 12.16 10.09
CA ALA A 1005 -13.78 12.91 10.45
C ALA A 1005 -13.27 12.62 11.87
N ARG A 1006 -14.20 12.49 12.83
CA ARG A 1006 -13.89 12.21 14.25
C ARG A 1006 -13.39 10.79 14.54
N ARG A 1007 -13.55 9.85 13.61
CA ARG A 1007 -13.13 8.44 13.76
C ARG A 1007 -11.78 8.12 13.12
N PHE A 1008 -11.18 9.06 12.37
CA PHE A 1008 -9.87 8.87 11.72
C PHE A 1008 -8.78 8.44 12.71
N LYS A 1009 -8.75 9.00 13.93
CA LYS A 1009 -7.75 8.64 14.95
C LYS A 1009 -7.87 7.19 15.43
N SER A 1010 -9.09 6.66 15.57
CA SER A 1010 -9.36 5.33 16.14
C SER A 1010 -9.42 4.21 15.10
N TYR A 1011 -9.55 4.57 13.81
CA TYR A 1011 -9.68 3.60 12.72
C TYR A 1011 -8.35 2.90 12.46
N LYS A 1012 -8.33 1.57 12.41
CA LYS A 1012 -7.11 0.82 12.05
C LYS A 1012 -7.15 0.58 10.55
N SER A 1013 -6.29 1.29 9.83
CA SER A 1013 -6.09 1.11 8.38
C SER A 1013 -5.68 -0.32 8.10
N SER A 1014 -6.30 -0.88 7.07
CA SER A 1014 -6.20 -2.28 6.66
C SER A 1014 -5.01 -2.50 5.72
N GLY A 1015 -4.47 -1.44 5.12
CA GLY A 1015 -3.44 -1.52 4.09
C GLY A 1015 -4.03 -1.54 2.67
N LEU A 1016 -3.18 -1.69 1.66
CA LEU A 1016 -3.50 -1.53 0.23
C LEU A 1016 -4.62 -2.47 -0.25
N GLU A 1017 -4.80 -3.61 0.42
CA GLU A 1017 -5.90 -4.55 0.16
C GLU A 1017 -7.29 -3.92 0.33
N HIS A 1018 -7.49 -3.02 1.29
CA HIS A 1018 -8.79 -2.35 1.49
C HIS A 1018 -8.94 -1.11 0.61
N PHE A 1019 -7.83 -0.39 0.38
CA PHE A 1019 -7.77 0.73 -0.57
C PHE A 1019 -8.16 0.28 -1.99
N ALA A 1020 -7.72 -0.92 -2.42
CA ALA A 1020 -8.06 -1.53 -3.70
C ALA A 1020 -9.54 -1.97 -3.83
N ASN A 1021 -10.17 -2.34 -2.71
CA ASN A 1021 -11.58 -2.75 -2.69
C ASN A 1021 -12.53 -1.54 -2.80
N HIS A 1022 -12.15 -0.40 -2.23
CA HIS A 1022 -12.91 0.84 -2.37
C HIS A 1022 -12.79 1.48 -3.76
N THR A 1023 -11.61 1.41 -4.38
CA THR A 1023 -11.41 1.90 -5.75
C THR A 1023 -12.24 1.10 -6.75
N ALA A 1024 -12.23 -0.24 -6.67
CA ALA A 1024 -13.07 -1.09 -7.51
C ALA A 1024 -14.58 -0.79 -7.36
N SER A 1025 -15.04 -0.51 -6.14
CA SER A 1025 -16.45 -0.16 -5.87
C SER A 1025 -16.88 1.21 -6.41
N ALA A 1026 -15.97 2.19 -6.50
CA ALA A 1026 -16.29 3.54 -6.98
C ALA A 1026 -16.32 3.64 -8.53
N VAL A 1027 -15.48 2.89 -9.26
CA VAL A 1027 -15.56 2.80 -10.74
C VAL A 1027 -16.89 2.19 -11.21
N ILE A 1028 -17.44 1.24 -10.45
CA ILE A 1028 -18.72 0.58 -10.75
C ILE A 1028 -19.91 1.52 -10.45
N GLY A 1029 -19.76 2.45 -9.48
CA GLY A 1029 -20.81 3.39 -9.08
C GLY A 1029 -21.07 4.53 -10.07
N ASP A 1030 -20.04 5.02 -10.77
CA ASP A 1030 -20.11 6.20 -11.66
C ASP A 1030 -20.57 5.88 -13.10
N LYS A 1031 -20.76 4.60 -13.46
CA LYS A 1031 -21.36 4.18 -14.74
C LYS A 1031 -22.89 4.07 -14.72
N LYS A 1032 -23.57 4.80 -13.82
CA LYS A 1032 -25.02 5.03 -13.90
C LYS A 1032 -25.34 6.19 -14.84
N GLY A 1033 -25.18 5.95 -16.13
CA GLY A 1033 -25.61 6.90 -17.14
C GLY A 1033 -25.37 6.35 -18.53
N ILE A 1034 -26.47 6.11 -19.26
CA ILE A 1034 -26.53 5.74 -20.69
C ILE A 1034 -26.36 4.24 -20.95
N LEU A 1035 -27.46 3.50 -20.77
CA LEU A 1035 -28.11 2.77 -21.86
C LEU A 1035 -29.53 2.41 -21.39
N ILE A 1036 -30.47 3.24 -21.83
CA ILE A 1036 -31.89 2.94 -21.82
C ILE A 1036 -32.11 1.85 -22.87
N VAL A 1037 -32.53 0.67 -22.44
CA VAL A 1037 -33.36 -0.21 -23.26
C VAL A 1037 -34.65 -0.39 -22.48
N GLN A 1038 -35.71 0.22 -23.02
CA GLN A 1038 -37.07 0.15 -22.52
C GLN A 1038 -37.53 -1.31 -22.46
N HIS A 1039 -37.98 -1.77 -21.30
CA HIS A 1039 -38.97 -2.83 -21.24
C HIS A 1039 -40.35 -2.15 -21.21
N GLU A 1040 -41.11 -2.33 -22.29
CA GLU A 1040 -42.54 -2.04 -22.32
C GLU A 1040 -43.26 -3.04 -21.41
N ASP A 1041 -43.90 -2.52 -20.36
CA ASP A 1041 -44.97 -3.19 -19.64
C ASP A 1041 -46.27 -3.10 -20.46
N LYS A 1042 -46.90 -4.24 -20.74
CA LYS A 1042 -48.33 -4.35 -21.05
C LYS A 1042 -48.94 -5.57 -20.36
N GLU A 1043 -49.48 -5.30 -19.17
CA GLU A 1043 -50.87 -5.56 -18.71
C GLU A 1043 -51.58 -6.94 -18.85
N TYR A 1044 -51.96 -7.45 -17.66
CA TYR A 1044 -53.26 -8.02 -17.19
C TYR A 1044 -53.78 -9.39 -17.67
N PRO A 1045 -54.78 -10.03 -16.98
CA PRO A 1045 -55.32 -9.92 -15.59
C PRO A 1045 -55.35 -11.32 -14.88
N VAL A 1046 -55.71 -11.59 -13.61
CA VAL A 1046 -56.55 -11.04 -12.52
C VAL A 1046 -55.83 -11.31 -11.19
#